data_AF-A0A1Y1RIH6-F1
#
_entry.id   AF-A0A1Y1RIH6-F1
#
_cell.length_a   1.000
_cell.length_b   1.000
_cell.length_c   1.000
_cell.angle_alpha   90.00
_cell.angle_beta   90.00
_cell.angle_gamma   90.00
#
_symmetry.space_group_name_H-M   'P 1'
#
loop_
_entity.id
_entity.type
_entity.pdbx_description
1 polymer ?
#
loop_
_entity_poly.entity_id
_entity_poly.type
_entity_poly.pdbx_seq_one_letter_code
_entity_poly.pdbx_strand_id
1 'polypeptide(L)'
;MYLYHYHFFITFSLFLMEHRYMRYMRYMRSFSILLFMLIPVFSFSQITDIGDLHQNDEQGVPSLFGEYVTVQGIVTSPVGTLSDAEIHIQDLTGGITIYGTIAGNPQLGDEMEIVGQVDQFNGLTELKEMTQMDVLSQNNSLPQPLILTCAEVEASFDPNSNRDDNEGRLIQINQAEYQFDYFSGSNILGTLTDDTGTCTIFIDITAELQEPQSGTLLDVVGILKQYDTSLPYTEGYQIVPQFQTDFIYGGGPQITIFPHETDIQPDQVSFGWETEMPCPSSFEYGLTTSYELGRATPENYTTVHEATVTNLSSATVYHFRAIAEDDQGVTYSPDLTFASASALSSGEISVYFSKDAETQYADPVEAETGNLSSIFIQLIDNAQTSVDVCFYNISRQGVANSLINARNRGVAVRIIYEEENHNEVIDDLIDNGMQVINEGNSGHFMHNKFAVVDHADNDESNDAVWTGSWNASFSGTYYSAEHGITIRDAALAAAYSIEFEEMWAGDFGQDKQNNTPHLFNINGMWVEQYMSPSDGLNRRLTKMIRSGDHDLFFCIYNFTLNNISDEMEERFLEDVNVRGVFDQEQAGYQYSEWDFMSEWADVYFDNVDCNQTNCLLHHKYLVVDPFYANSDPLVVTGSYNWTAAGSDSHDENMIIFHDATIANIFFQEFMARYHEAGGEWAPLSVEGDFPPDPTSLTLRQSYPNPFMPKNGETNRVTFAFNLPYPAEIDVGIFDASGRHVKRAASGEYPQGRHEVAWDGRNAEGKIASAGVYFYQLTARKNSGETHSQTRRLVLMPITYSQK
;
A
#
# COMPACT_ATOMS: atom_id res chain seq x y z
N MET A 1 -57.23 -23.42 -48.82
CA MET A 1 -57.93 -22.24 -49.38
C MET A 1 -57.88 -21.18 -48.30
N TYR A 2 -57.18 -20.08 -48.59
CA TYR A 2 -56.79 -18.96 -47.72
C TYR A 2 -55.73 -19.24 -46.64
N LEU A 3 -54.64 -18.46 -46.75
CA LEU A 3 -53.43 -18.43 -45.95
C LEU A 3 -53.71 -17.95 -44.53
N TYR A 4 -53.18 -18.65 -43.51
CA TYR A 4 -52.54 -18.11 -42.31
C TYR A 4 -51.88 -19.29 -41.55
N HIS A 5 -50.65 -19.07 -41.06
CA HIS A 5 -49.79 -19.90 -40.20
C HIS A 5 -48.76 -20.89 -40.79
N TYR A 6 -47.71 -21.08 -39.97
CA TYR A 6 -46.39 -21.73 -40.12
C TYR A 6 -45.30 -20.83 -40.74
N HIS A 7 -44.24 -20.39 -40.05
CA HIS A 7 -43.60 -20.84 -38.81
C HIS A 7 -42.98 -19.69 -38.01
N PHE A 8 -43.22 -19.74 -36.70
CA PHE A 8 -42.52 -19.07 -35.62
C PHE A 8 -41.37 -20.00 -35.21
N PHE A 9 -40.12 -19.60 -35.41
CA PHE A 9 -38.96 -20.05 -34.62
C PHE A 9 -37.77 -19.14 -34.93
N ILE A 10 -37.11 -18.71 -33.85
CA ILE A 10 -35.84 -17.98 -33.77
C ILE A 10 -35.95 -16.46 -33.96
N THR A 11 -36.33 -15.79 -32.88
CA THR A 11 -36.00 -14.39 -32.58
C THR A 11 -35.83 -14.31 -31.06
N PHE A 12 -34.68 -14.77 -30.56
CA PHE A 12 -34.06 -14.32 -29.30
C PHE A 12 -32.68 -14.96 -29.13
N SER A 13 -31.72 -14.50 -29.92
CA SER A 13 -30.27 -14.65 -29.71
C SER A 13 -29.61 -13.79 -30.79
N LEU A 14 -28.72 -12.88 -30.39
CA LEU A 14 -28.10 -11.78 -31.15
C LEU A 14 -28.75 -10.41 -30.96
N PHE A 15 -28.70 -9.92 -29.72
CA PHE A 15 -28.60 -8.50 -29.42
C PHE A 15 -27.64 -8.37 -28.24
N LEU A 16 -26.34 -8.24 -28.55
CA LEU A 16 -25.20 -7.79 -27.71
C LEU A 16 -23.92 -8.48 -28.20
N MET A 17 -23.42 -8.04 -29.35
CA MET A 17 -22.00 -8.06 -29.71
C MET A 17 -21.84 -7.13 -30.91
N GLU A 18 -20.74 -6.39 -30.91
CA GLU A 18 -20.33 -5.37 -31.89
C GLU A 18 -20.80 -3.93 -31.66
N HIS A 19 -20.18 -3.28 -30.68
CA HIS A 19 -19.77 -1.88 -30.82
C HIS A 19 -18.26 -1.75 -30.55
N ARG A 20 -17.45 -2.20 -31.51
CA ARG A 20 -16.11 -1.67 -31.76
C ARG A 20 -15.94 -1.53 -33.28
N TYR A 21 -15.31 -0.42 -33.67
CA TYR A 21 -14.90 -0.01 -35.01
C TYR A 21 -15.94 0.59 -35.98
N MET A 22 -15.49 1.67 -36.63
CA MET A 22 -15.98 2.29 -37.87
C MET A 22 -17.02 3.41 -37.74
N ARG A 23 -16.53 4.62 -37.42
CA ARG A 23 -17.11 5.88 -37.93
C ARG A 23 -16.04 6.73 -38.61
N TYR A 24 -15.75 6.40 -39.86
CA TYR A 24 -15.29 7.38 -40.85
C TYR A 24 -16.13 7.26 -42.12
N MET A 25 -16.45 8.45 -42.66
CA MET A 25 -16.96 8.77 -44.01
C MET A 25 -18.45 8.58 -44.34
N ARG A 26 -19.12 9.73 -44.40
CA ARG A 26 -20.26 9.94 -45.30
C ARG A 26 -20.32 11.37 -45.86
N TYR A 27 -19.38 11.73 -46.74
CA TYR A 27 -19.61 12.76 -47.75
C TYR A 27 -18.97 12.35 -49.09
N MET A 28 -19.81 11.93 -50.03
CA MET A 28 -19.48 11.86 -51.46
C MET A 28 -20.58 12.56 -52.25
N ARG A 29 -20.23 13.67 -52.91
CA ARG A 29 -20.79 14.07 -54.21
C ARG A 29 -19.75 14.86 -55.04
N SER A 30 -19.14 14.13 -55.98
CA SER A 30 -18.90 14.51 -57.38
C SER A 30 -18.02 15.72 -57.75
N PHE A 31 -16.80 15.50 -58.28
CA PHE A 31 -16.41 15.68 -59.71
C PHE A 31 -14.88 15.65 -59.92
N SER A 32 -14.45 14.85 -60.91
CA SER A 32 -13.30 15.01 -61.84
C SER A 32 -11.83 14.94 -61.39
N ILE A 33 -11.22 13.81 -61.79
CA ILE A 33 -9.88 13.59 -62.36
C ILE A 33 -8.95 14.83 -62.47
N LEU A 34 -7.86 14.83 -61.69
CA LEU A 34 -6.53 15.23 -62.17
C LEU A 34 -5.46 14.46 -61.40
N LEU A 35 -4.71 13.62 -62.12
CA LEU A 35 -3.61 12.80 -61.61
C LEU A 35 -2.37 13.69 -61.47
N PHE A 36 -2.06 14.17 -60.26
CA PHE A 36 -0.74 14.70 -59.94
C PHE A 36 0.07 13.60 -59.27
N MET A 37 1.14 13.14 -59.95
CA MET A 37 2.24 12.45 -59.28
C MET A 37 2.87 13.44 -58.30
N LEU A 38 2.48 13.35 -57.03
CA LEU A 38 3.30 13.84 -55.93
C LEU A 38 4.38 12.78 -55.70
N ILE A 39 5.56 13.04 -56.25
CA ILE A 39 6.80 12.48 -55.74
C ILE A 39 6.88 12.95 -54.28
N PRO A 40 7.01 12.07 -53.27
CA PRO A 40 7.37 12.53 -51.94
C PRO A 40 8.78 13.13 -52.07
N VAL A 41 8.84 14.45 -52.13
CA VAL A 41 10.06 15.16 -51.79
C VAL A 41 10.23 14.88 -50.31
N PHE A 42 11.12 13.95 -49.96
CA PHE A 42 11.72 13.95 -48.63
C PHE A 42 12.45 15.28 -48.53
N SER A 43 11.74 16.32 -48.11
CA SER A 43 12.39 17.44 -47.44
C SER A 43 13.02 16.80 -46.21
N PHE A 44 14.35 16.82 -46.13
CA PHE A 44 15.00 16.64 -44.85
C PHE A 44 14.36 17.67 -43.93
N SER A 45 13.56 17.21 -42.96
CA SER A 45 13.09 18.09 -41.89
C SER A 45 14.34 18.68 -41.26
N GLN A 46 14.39 20.00 -41.16
CA GLN A 46 15.50 20.66 -40.48
C GLN A 46 15.38 20.29 -39.00
N ILE A 47 16.49 19.89 -38.38
CA ILE A 47 16.52 19.68 -36.93
C ILE A 47 16.25 21.03 -36.28
N THR A 48 15.22 21.06 -35.43
CA THR A 48 14.85 22.19 -34.59
C THR A 48 15.59 22.07 -33.27
N ASP A 49 16.25 23.14 -32.86
CA ASP A 49 16.88 23.23 -31.54
C ASP A 49 15.77 23.16 -30.47
N ILE A 50 15.93 22.35 -29.43
CA ILE A 50 14.86 22.13 -28.44
C ILE A 50 14.43 23.45 -27.78
N GLY A 51 15.37 24.36 -27.51
CA GLY A 51 15.07 25.68 -26.94
C GLY A 51 14.16 26.55 -27.82
N ASP A 52 14.11 26.34 -29.14
CA ASP A 52 13.20 27.08 -30.02
C ASP A 52 11.72 26.68 -29.83
N LEU A 53 11.47 25.50 -29.23
CA LEU A 53 10.12 25.02 -28.93
C LEU A 53 9.48 25.79 -27.78
N HIS A 54 10.30 26.34 -26.87
CA HIS A 54 9.90 27.10 -25.69
C HIS A 54 9.60 28.59 -25.96
N GLN A 55 9.38 28.94 -27.22
CA GLN A 55 8.84 30.24 -27.59
C GLN A 55 7.32 30.20 -27.50
N ASN A 56 6.75 30.92 -26.55
CA ASN A 56 5.32 30.95 -26.28
C ASN A 56 4.64 32.21 -26.83
N ASP A 57 3.30 32.16 -26.93
CA ASP A 57 2.46 33.34 -27.07
C ASP A 57 2.21 34.03 -25.72
N GLU A 58 1.40 35.10 -25.70
CA GLU A 58 1.05 35.83 -24.46
C GLU A 58 0.18 35.01 -23.49
N GLN A 59 -0.28 33.82 -23.89
CA GLN A 59 -1.08 32.91 -23.09
C GLN A 59 -0.25 31.76 -22.51
N GLY A 60 1.05 31.70 -22.80
CA GLY A 60 1.91 30.58 -22.39
C GLY A 60 1.73 29.33 -23.25
N VAL A 61 1.25 29.48 -24.50
CA VAL A 61 1.09 28.35 -25.42
C VAL A 61 2.24 28.35 -26.45
N PRO A 62 2.87 27.20 -26.74
CA PRO A 62 3.98 27.11 -27.69
C PRO A 62 3.62 27.65 -29.06
N SER A 63 4.50 28.47 -29.64
CA SER A 63 4.29 29.09 -30.96
C SER A 63 4.21 28.09 -32.11
N LEU A 64 4.74 26.88 -31.88
CA LEU A 64 4.71 25.75 -32.81
C LEU A 64 3.63 24.72 -32.46
N PHE A 65 2.69 25.05 -31.56
CA PHE A 65 1.60 24.16 -31.15
C PHE A 65 0.88 23.54 -32.36
N GLY A 66 0.80 22.20 -32.37
CA GLY A 66 0.20 21.40 -33.43
C GLY A 66 1.09 21.15 -34.65
N GLU A 67 2.29 21.71 -34.73
CA GLU A 67 3.25 21.47 -35.81
C GLU A 67 4.11 20.24 -35.52
N TYR A 68 4.49 19.51 -36.58
CA TYR A 68 5.45 18.41 -36.47
C TYR A 68 6.87 18.94 -36.63
N VAL A 69 7.74 18.59 -35.68
CA VAL A 69 9.14 19.00 -35.64
C VAL A 69 10.07 17.80 -35.57
N THR A 70 11.34 18.00 -35.90
CA THR A 70 12.39 17.01 -35.68
C THR A 70 13.38 17.58 -34.67
N VAL A 71 13.59 16.89 -33.55
CA VAL A 71 14.54 17.29 -32.51
C VAL A 71 15.61 16.23 -32.31
N GLN A 72 16.76 16.64 -31.80
CA GLN A 72 17.79 15.72 -31.33
C GLN A 72 18.18 16.08 -29.90
N GLY A 73 18.39 15.09 -29.04
CA GLY A 73 18.76 15.32 -27.64
C GLY A 73 19.21 14.06 -26.92
N ILE A 74 19.91 14.24 -25.80
CA ILE A 74 20.33 13.17 -24.89
C ILE A 74 19.18 12.85 -23.94
N VAL A 75 18.83 11.58 -23.81
CA VAL A 75 17.87 11.09 -22.81
C VAL A 75 18.39 11.37 -21.41
N THR A 76 17.68 12.23 -20.69
CA THR A 76 17.93 12.58 -19.29
C THR A 76 17.03 11.81 -18.33
N SER A 77 15.86 11.38 -18.79
CA SER A 77 14.94 10.48 -18.07
C SER A 77 14.44 9.39 -19.03
N PRO A 78 14.80 8.11 -18.82
CA PRO A 78 14.34 7.00 -19.66
C PRO A 78 12.93 6.50 -19.26
N VAL A 79 12.40 5.59 -20.08
CA VAL A 79 11.10 4.93 -19.84
C VAL A 79 11.13 4.22 -18.50
N GLY A 80 10.03 4.32 -17.75
CA GLY A 80 9.86 3.66 -16.45
C GLY A 80 10.56 4.36 -15.29
N THR A 81 11.18 5.53 -15.51
CA THR A 81 11.74 6.35 -14.42
C THR A 81 10.66 7.20 -13.75
N LEU A 82 9.96 8.01 -14.54
CA LEU A 82 8.81 8.81 -14.07
C LEU A 82 7.48 8.23 -14.57
N SER A 83 7.48 7.62 -15.76
CA SER A 83 6.34 6.87 -16.30
C SER A 83 6.80 5.98 -17.45
N ASP A 84 6.04 4.95 -17.78
CA ASP A 84 6.20 4.19 -19.02
C ASP A 84 5.74 4.97 -20.27
N ALA A 85 4.98 6.05 -20.07
CA ALA A 85 4.42 6.88 -21.14
C ALA A 85 5.25 8.13 -21.47
N GLU A 86 6.37 8.38 -20.78
CA GLU A 86 7.21 9.55 -21.05
C GLU A 86 8.71 9.26 -20.99
N ILE A 87 9.47 10.07 -21.74
CA ILE A 87 10.92 10.26 -21.57
C ILE A 87 11.24 11.74 -21.63
N HIS A 88 12.41 12.12 -21.13
CA HIS A 88 12.92 13.49 -21.28
C HIS A 88 14.23 13.47 -22.04
N ILE A 89 14.38 14.41 -22.99
CA ILE A 89 15.62 14.61 -23.74
C ILE A 89 16.08 16.06 -23.65
N GLN A 90 17.38 16.27 -23.71
CA GLN A 90 17.97 17.60 -23.63
C GLN A 90 19.15 17.77 -24.61
N ASP A 91 19.19 18.91 -25.27
CA ASP A 91 20.32 19.36 -26.08
C ASP A 91 21.03 20.56 -25.41
N LEU A 92 21.89 21.28 -26.16
CA LEU A 92 22.60 22.44 -25.63
C LEU A 92 21.70 23.69 -25.44
N THR A 93 20.51 23.68 -26.04
CA THR A 93 19.60 24.82 -26.16
C THR A 93 18.33 24.71 -25.32
N GLY A 94 17.94 23.50 -24.89
CA GLY A 94 16.76 23.26 -24.05
C GLY A 94 16.54 21.78 -23.76
N GLY A 95 15.59 21.49 -22.87
CA GLY A 95 15.08 20.13 -22.65
C GLY A 95 13.60 20.04 -23.01
N ILE A 96 13.09 18.83 -23.26
CA ILE A 96 11.69 18.63 -23.62
C ILE A 96 11.19 17.24 -23.21
N THR A 97 9.92 17.18 -22.82
CA THR A 97 9.18 15.95 -22.55
C THR A 97 8.68 15.32 -23.86
N ILE A 98 8.86 14.02 -23.99
CA ILE A 98 8.31 13.21 -25.08
C ILE A 98 7.25 12.31 -24.46
N TYR A 99 5.98 12.54 -24.78
CA TYR A 99 4.86 11.86 -24.16
C TYR A 99 4.06 11.00 -25.16
N GLY A 100 3.70 9.79 -24.74
CA GLY A 100 2.88 8.84 -25.49
C GLY A 100 3.51 7.46 -25.62
N THR A 101 3.30 6.79 -26.76
CA THR A 101 3.89 5.46 -26.99
C THR A 101 5.38 5.58 -27.31
N ILE A 102 6.23 5.21 -26.35
CA ILE A 102 7.69 5.22 -26.52
C ILE A 102 8.17 3.91 -27.15
N ALA A 103 8.90 3.99 -28.27
CA ALA A 103 9.41 2.83 -28.99
C ALA A 103 10.93 2.70 -28.80
N GLY A 104 11.42 1.46 -28.78
CA GLY A 104 12.85 1.18 -28.76
C GLY A 104 13.50 1.12 -27.38
N ASN A 105 12.74 1.36 -26.30
CA ASN A 105 13.21 1.38 -24.91
C ASN A 105 14.48 2.25 -24.70
N PRO A 106 14.41 3.57 -24.96
CA PRO A 106 15.57 4.47 -24.83
C PRO A 106 16.18 4.41 -23.43
N GLN A 107 17.51 4.38 -23.36
CA GLN A 107 18.24 4.31 -22.09
C GLN A 107 18.80 5.69 -21.72
N LEU A 108 19.07 5.90 -20.43
CA LEU A 108 19.73 7.11 -19.93
C LEU A 108 21.06 7.35 -20.68
N GLY A 109 21.24 8.56 -21.22
CA GLY A 109 22.41 8.91 -22.02
C GLY A 109 22.36 8.52 -23.50
N ASP A 110 21.30 7.86 -23.97
CA ASP A 110 21.09 7.66 -25.41
C ASP A 110 20.83 9.02 -26.10
N GLU A 111 21.43 9.24 -27.26
CA GLU A 111 21.13 10.39 -28.11
C GLU A 111 20.05 9.98 -29.12
N MET A 112 18.94 10.70 -29.13
CA MET A 112 17.76 10.37 -29.92
C MET A 112 17.52 11.41 -31.01
N GLU A 113 17.08 10.98 -32.19
CA GLU A 113 16.37 11.82 -33.17
C GLU A 113 14.89 11.47 -33.13
N ILE A 114 14.04 12.47 -32.89
CA ILE A 114 12.60 12.28 -32.68
C ILE A 114 11.82 13.19 -33.60
N VAL A 115 10.80 12.64 -34.26
CA VAL A 115 9.81 13.40 -35.05
C VAL A 115 8.45 13.27 -34.39
N GLY A 116 7.96 14.37 -33.83
CA GLY A 116 6.70 14.43 -33.09
C GLY A 116 5.96 15.75 -33.30
N GLN A 117 4.71 15.80 -32.89
CA GLN A 117 3.89 17.00 -32.87
C GLN A 117 4.12 17.77 -31.57
N VAL A 118 4.36 19.07 -31.66
CA VAL A 118 4.41 19.95 -30.48
C VAL A 118 3.00 20.06 -29.89
N ASP A 119 2.86 19.76 -28.62
CA ASP A 119 1.63 19.84 -27.85
C ASP A 119 1.88 20.63 -26.55
N GLN A 120 0.81 20.83 -25.77
CA GLN A 120 0.89 21.46 -24.46
C GLN A 120 -0.04 20.78 -23.47
N PHE A 121 0.44 20.57 -22.24
CA PHE A 121 -0.33 19.97 -21.15
C PHE A 121 -0.15 20.77 -19.85
N ASN A 122 -1.17 21.52 -19.44
CA ASN A 122 -1.14 22.34 -18.21
C ASN A 122 0.14 23.20 -18.09
N GLY A 123 0.45 23.92 -19.14
CA GLY A 123 1.66 24.74 -19.27
C GLY A 123 2.78 24.04 -20.02
N LEU A 124 3.05 22.78 -19.67
CA LEU A 124 4.19 22.02 -20.17
C LEU A 124 4.21 21.90 -21.70
N THR A 125 5.29 22.37 -22.33
CA THR A 125 5.61 22.09 -23.74
C THR A 125 6.14 20.68 -23.89
N GLU A 126 5.50 19.87 -24.73
CA GLU A 126 5.89 18.48 -24.95
C GLU A 126 5.76 18.08 -26.42
N LEU A 127 6.36 16.94 -26.79
CA LEU A 127 6.07 16.29 -28.07
C LEU A 127 5.11 15.11 -27.84
N LYS A 128 4.06 15.02 -28.68
CA LYS A 128 3.15 13.86 -28.80
C LYS A 128 3.11 13.30 -30.22
N GLU A 129 2.39 12.18 -30.40
CA GLU A 129 2.16 11.52 -31.70
C GLU A 129 3.44 11.24 -32.51
N MET A 130 4.44 10.61 -31.88
CA MET A 130 5.72 10.31 -32.55
C MET A 130 5.53 9.51 -33.85
N THR A 131 6.15 9.99 -34.94
CA THR A 131 6.21 9.30 -36.24
C THR A 131 7.54 8.62 -36.50
N GLN A 132 8.59 9.05 -35.80
CA GLN A 132 9.94 8.50 -35.86
C GLN A 132 10.64 8.71 -34.51
N MET A 133 11.37 7.69 -34.06
CA MET A 133 12.26 7.73 -32.91
C MET A 133 13.45 6.82 -33.22
N ASP A 134 14.62 7.42 -33.40
CA ASP A 134 15.85 6.69 -33.73
C ASP A 134 16.95 7.00 -32.71
N VAL A 135 17.60 5.95 -32.19
CA VAL A 135 18.81 6.07 -31.37
C VAL A 135 19.98 6.38 -32.31
N LEU A 136 20.57 7.57 -32.17
CA LEU A 136 21.74 8.02 -32.93
C LEU A 136 23.05 7.51 -32.32
N SER A 137 23.16 7.57 -31.00
CA SER A 137 24.31 7.12 -30.23
C SER A 137 23.89 6.72 -28.81
N GLN A 138 24.74 5.98 -28.09
CA GLN A 138 24.40 5.40 -26.79
C GLN A 138 25.47 5.70 -25.74
N ASN A 139 25.08 5.75 -24.46
CA ASN A 139 25.95 5.97 -23.30
C ASN A 139 26.75 7.29 -23.38
N ASN A 140 26.13 8.36 -23.85
CA ASN A 140 26.73 9.69 -23.81
C ASN A 140 26.74 10.23 -22.37
N SER A 141 27.60 11.21 -22.11
CA SER A 141 27.55 11.96 -20.86
C SER A 141 26.28 12.77 -20.77
N LEU A 142 25.65 12.76 -19.59
CA LEU A 142 24.47 13.58 -19.34
C LEU A 142 24.82 15.08 -19.39
N PRO A 143 23.87 15.93 -19.83
CA PRO A 143 23.98 17.37 -19.68
C PRO A 143 24.23 17.74 -18.21
N GLN A 144 25.07 18.76 -17.98
CA GLN A 144 25.24 19.29 -16.63
C GLN A 144 23.97 20.04 -16.22
N PRO A 145 23.45 19.84 -14.98
CA PRO A 145 22.31 20.59 -14.49
C PRO A 145 22.58 22.10 -14.51
N LEU A 146 21.56 22.87 -14.90
CA LEU A 146 21.58 24.32 -14.77
C LEU A 146 21.34 24.71 -13.32
N ILE A 147 22.31 25.35 -12.69
CA ILE A 147 22.15 25.84 -11.31
C ILE A 147 21.21 27.05 -11.31
N LEU A 148 20.08 26.95 -10.60
CA LEU A 148 19.09 28.00 -10.43
C LEU A 148 18.81 28.23 -8.93
N THR A 149 18.37 29.43 -8.57
CA THR A 149 17.78 29.69 -7.25
C THR A 149 16.26 29.45 -7.28
N CYS A 150 15.63 29.30 -6.12
CA CYS A 150 14.16 29.13 -6.03
C CYS A 150 13.41 30.29 -6.73
N ALA A 151 13.88 31.53 -6.54
CA ALA A 151 13.29 32.69 -7.22
C ALA A 151 13.47 32.68 -8.76
N GLU A 152 14.55 32.07 -9.26
CA GLU A 152 14.78 31.92 -10.71
C GLU A 152 13.89 30.80 -11.29
N VAL A 153 13.64 29.73 -10.53
CA VAL A 153 12.67 28.68 -10.89
C VAL A 153 11.27 29.27 -11.05
N GLU A 154 10.78 30.01 -10.05
CA GLU A 154 9.47 30.66 -10.11
C GLU A 154 9.38 31.74 -11.21
N ALA A 155 10.52 32.27 -11.67
CA ALA A 155 10.61 33.27 -12.74
C ALA A 155 11.08 32.68 -14.08
N SER A 156 10.85 31.39 -14.34
CA SER A 156 11.31 30.71 -15.56
C SER A 156 10.66 31.27 -16.83
N PHE A 157 9.40 31.70 -16.77
CA PHE A 157 8.75 32.43 -17.86
C PHE A 157 9.22 33.89 -17.95
N ASP A 158 9.86 34.29 -19.05
CA ASP A 158 10.16 35.72 -19.32
C ASP A 158 9.00 36.38 -20.08
N PRO A 159 8.21 37.27 -19.45
CA PRO A 159 7.08 37.93 -20.10
C PRO A 159 7.47 38.99 -21.14
N ASN A 160 8.76 39.37 -21.24
CA ASN A 160 9.21 40.34 -22.25
C ASN A 160 9.49 39.66 -23.59
N SER A 161 9.93 38.40 -23.56
CA SER A 161 10.18 37.59 -24.76
C SER A 161 9.15 36.48 -24.98
N ASN A 162 8.26 36.25 -24.01
CA ASN A 162 7.35 35.09 -23.94
C ASN A 162 8.13 33.79 -24.14
N ARG A 163 9.19 33.57 -23.35
CA ARG A 163 10.03 32.37 -23.46
C ARG A 163 10.09 31.65 -22.14
N ASP A 164 10.19 30.33 -22.22
CA ASP A 164 10.35 29.44 -21.08
C ASP A 164 11.59 28.56 -21.26
N ASP A 165 12.76 29.19 -21.29
CA ASP A 165 14.00 28.55 -21.75
C ASP A 165 14.52 27.44 -20.82
N ASN A 166 14.00 27.39 -19.58
CA ASN A 166 14.43 26.43 -18.57
C ASN A 166 13.55 25.18 -18.52
N GLU A 167 12.33 25.23 -19.07
CA GLU A 167 11.41 24.09 -19.10
C GLU A 167 12.06 22.86 -19.76
N GLY A 168 11.83 21.70 -19.15
CA GLY A 168 12.35 20.40 -19.56
C GLY A 168 13.85 20.17 -19.31
N ARG A 169 14.60 21.18 -18.84
CA ARG A 169 16.03 21.01 -18.52
C ARG A 169 16.23 20.33 -17.18
N LEU A 170 17.35 19.59 -17.07
CA LEU A 170 17.95 19.29 -15.76
C LEU A 170 18.41 20.58 -15.10
N ILE A 171 17.93 20.83 -13.89
CA ILE A 171 18.31 21.95 -13.05
C ILE A 171 18.83 21.46 -11.70
N GLN A 172 19.56 22.31 -10.99
CA GLN A 172 20.02 22.05 -9.63
C GLN A 172 19.75 23.27 -8.74
N ILE A 173 19.14 23.05 -7.58
CA ILE A 173 19.09 24.03 -6.50
C ILE A 173 20.09 23.63 -5.43
N ASN A 174 20.89 24.58 -4.97
CA ASN A 174 21.91 24.33 -3.96
C ASN A 174 21.42 24.78 -2.59
N GLN A 175 21.70 23.95 -1.57
CA GLN A 175 21.51 24.27 -0.16
C GLN A 175 20.09 24.79 0.11
N ALA A 176 19.09 24.10 -0.41
CA ALA A 176 17.70 24.39 -0.14
C ALA A 176 17.18 23.51 1.00
N GLU A 177 16.39 24.10 1.86
CA GLU A 177 15.67 23.39 2.92
C GLU A 177 14.43 22.75 2.31
N TYR A 178 14.35 21.42 2.38
CA TYR A 178 13.17 20.66 1.97
C TYR A 178 12.12 20.71 3.06
N GLN A 179 10.88 20.97 2.68
CA GLN A 179 9.72 20.89 3.54
C GLN A 179 8.66 20.03 2.87
N PHE A 180 8.21 18.99 3.56
CA PHE A 180 7.05 18.21 3.12
C PHE A 180 5.80 19.08 3.28
N ASP A 181 4.93 19.07 2.28
CA ASP A 181 3.68 19.86 2.30
C ASP A 181 2.48 18.90 2.35
N TYR A 182 2.26 18.11 1.30
CA TYR A 182 1.03 17.32 1.14
C TYR A 182 1.10 16.34 -0.06
N PHE A 183 0.41 15.19 0.00
CA PHE A 183 0.27 14.27 -1.16
C PHE A 183 -0.77 14.76 -2.19
N SER A 184 -0.35 15.20 -3.38
CA SER A 184 -1.29 15.45 -4.49
C SER A 184 -1.57 14.16 -5.27
N GLY A 185 -2.63 13.46 -4.88
CA GLY A 185 -2.97 12.16 -5.46
C GLY A 185 -1.88 11.14 -5.15
N SER A 186 -1.27 10.59 -6.20
CA SER A 186 -0.14 9.64 -6.11
C SER A 186 1.14 10.28 -5.63
N ASN A 187 1.37 11.55 -5.93
CA ASN A 187 2.70 12.15 -5.91
C ASN A 187 2.91 13.05 -4.69
N ILE A 188 4.17 13.21 -4.30
CA ILE A 188 4.54 14.06 -3.17
C ILE A 188 4.78 15.47 -3.71
N LEU A 189 4.04 16.43 -3.19
CA LEU A 189 4.38 17.85 -3.33
C LEU A 189 5.06 18.30 -2.05
N GLY A 190 6.23 18.89 -2.22
CA GLY A 190 6.96 19.59 -1.16
C GLY A 190 7.40 20.96 -1.64
N THR A 191 8.11 21.65 -0.78
CA THR A 191 8.77 22.91 -1.12
C THR A 191 10.26 22.84 -0.84
N LEU A 192 11.02 23.60 -1.64
CA LEU A 192 12.42 23.88 -1.42
C LEU A 192 12.55 25.36 -1.13
N THR A 193 13.21 25.71 -0.02
CA THR A 193 13.45 27.11 0.37
C THR A 193 14.93 27.40 0.40
N ASP A 194 15.38 28.38 -0.39
CA ASP A 194 16.73 28.93 -0.38
C ASP A 194 16.73 30.42 0.07
N ASP A 195 17.89 31.07 0.04
CA ASP A 195 18.04 32.48 0.43
C ASP A 195 17.24 33.46 -0.48
N THR A 196 16.76 33.02 -1.64
CA THR A 196 16.06 33.83 -2.64
C THR A 196 14.54 33.69 -2.59
N GLY A 197 14.04 32.56 -2.10
CA GLY A 197 12.61 32.28 -1.99
C GLY A 197 12.32 30.80 -1.83
N THR A 198 11.08 30.44 -2.17
CA THR A 198 10.57 29.06 -2.10
C THR A 198 10.07 28.67 -3.47
N CYS A 199 10.37 27.44 -3.90
CA CYS A 199 9.83 26.85 -5.12
C CYS A 199 9.30 25.44 -4.86
N THR A 200 8.55 24.89 -5.81
CA THR A 200 7.89 23.59 -5.67
C THR A 200 8.82 22.45 -6.07
N ILE A 201 8.82 21.36 -5.30
CA ILE A 201 9.40 20.08 -5.67
C ILE A 201 8.27 19.04 -5.78
N PHE A 202 8.31 18.25 -6.84
CA PHE A 202 7.35 17.18 -7.13
C PHE A 202 8.11 15.87 -7.22
N ILE A 203 7.90 14.98 -6.24
CA ILE A 203 8.53 13.65 -6.22
C ILE A 203 7.50 12.65 -6.73
N ASP A 204 7.78 12.12 -7.92
CA ASP A 204 6.94 11.11 -8.56
C ASP A 204 7.08 9.77 -7.84
N ILE A 205 5.98 9.13 -7.46
CA ILE A 205 6.04 7.84 -6.75
C ILE A 205 6.48 6.67 -7.63
N THR A 206 6.41 6.82 -8.95
CA THR A 206 6.91 5.82 -9.91
C THR A 206 8.43 5.73 -9.84
N ALA A 207 9.10 6.81 -9.44
CA ALA A 207 10.55 6.84 -9.26
C ALA A 207 11.02 6.12 -7.97
N GLU A 208 10.10 5.71 -7.10
CA GLU A 208 10.36 4.97 -5.85
C GLU A 208 11.43 5.61 -4.95
N LEU A 209 11.49 6.94 -4.94
CA LEU A 209 12.50 7.70 -4.22
C LEU A 209 12.25 7.70 -2.71
N GLN A 210 13.34 7.62 -1.94
CA GLN A 210 13.34 7.85 -0.51
C GLN A 210 13.43 9.35 -0.25
N GLU A 211 12.30 9.89 0.18
CA GLU A 211 12.11 11.32 0.45
C GLU A 211 13.10 11.84 1.52
N PRO A 212 13.65 13.06 1.35
CA PRO A 212 14.32 13.76 2.44
C PRO A 212 13.39 13.98 3.63
N GLN A 213 13.91 13.96 4.85
CA GLN A 213 13.13 14.41 6.00
C GLN A 213 12.82 15.90 5.90
N SER A 214 11.63 16.32 6.31
CA SER A 214 11.27 17.74 6.40
C SER A 214 12.28 18.50 7.26
N GLY A 215 12.68 19.70 6.84
CA GLY A 215 13.75 20.51 7.43
C GLY A 215 15.18 20.13 7.00
N THR A 216 15.36 19.13 6.13
CA THR A 216 16.70 18.77 5.64
C THR A 216 17.24 19.81 4.67
N LEU A 217 18.49 20.22 4.85
CA LEU A 217 19.22 21.07 3.91
C LEU A 217 20.01 20.20 2.92
N LEU A 218 19.78 20.35 1.63
CA LEU A 218 20.42 19.54 0.58
C LEU A 218 20.53 20.31 -0.74
N ASP A 219 21.36 19.80 -1.67
CA ASP A 219 21.23 20.18 -3.09
C ASP A 219 20.25 19.22 -3.77
N VAL A 220 19.42 19.72 -4.67
CA VAL A 220 18.41 18.93 -5.39
C VAL A 220 18.61 19.10 -6.89
N VAL A 221 18.73 17.98 -7.60
CA VAL A 221 18.71 17.92 -9.06
C VAL A 221 17.32 17.44 -9.52
N GLY A 222 16.87 17.90 -10.68
CA GLY A 222 15.64 17.39 -11.26
C GLY A 222 15.31 18.02 -12.59
N ILE A 223 14.29 17.51 -13.27
CA ILE A 223 13.75 18.12 -14.46
C ILE A 223 12.82 19.25 -14.05
N LEU A 224 13.00 20.44 -14.62
CA LEU A 224 12.05 21.53 -14.43
C LEU A 224 10.82 21.31 -15.33
N LYS A 225 9.66 21.04 -14.75
CA LYS A 225 8.37 20.93 -15.46
C LYS A 225 7.44 22.08 -15.04
N GLN A 226 6.52 22.45 -15.92
CA GLN A 226 5.41 23.34 -15.59
C GLN A 226 4.12 22.55 -15.34
N TYR A 227 3.34 22.95 -14.34
CA TYR A 227 1.99 22.46 -14.10
C TYR A 227 1.06 23.62 -13.69
N ASP A 228 0.63 24.40 -14.67
CA ASP A 228 -0.35 25.47 -14.57
C ASP A 228 -1.64 25.06 -15.29
N THR A 229 -2.74 24.90 -14.55
CA THR A 229 -4.04 24.49 -15.11
C THR A 229 -4.87 25.70 -15.60
N SER A 230 -4.34 26.91 -15.50
CA SER A 230 -5.08 28.15 -15.73
C SER A 230 -4.38 29.09 -16.72
N LEU A 231 -5.15 29.70 -17.61
CA LEU A 231 -4.61 30.71 -18.52
C LEU A 231 -4.38 32.05 -17.81
N PRO A 232 -3.28 32.76 -18.09
CA PRO A 232 -2.16 32.35 -18.95
C PRO A 232 -1.21 31.39 -18.23
N TYR A 233 -0.70 30.37 -18.95
CA TYR A 233 0.19 29.35 -18.40
C TYR A 233 1.61 29.90 -18.22
N THR A 234 1.86 30.54 -17.08
CA THR A 234 3.09 31.33 -16.87
C THR A 234 3.70 31.16 -15.48
N GLU A 235 3.07 30.32 -14.64
CA GLU A 235 3.49 30.03 -13.27
C GLU A 235 3.51 28.50 -13.07
N GLY A 236 3.60 28.02 -11.83
CA GLY A 236 3.44 26.59 -11.52
C GLY A 236 4.63 25.71 -11.88
N TYR A 237 5.85 26.24 -11.79
CA TYR A 237 7.07 25.48 -12.04
C TYR A 237 7.40 24.53 -10.88
N GLN A 238 7.86 23.33 -11.24
CA GLN A 238 8.11 22.25 -10.31
C GLN A 238 9.40 21.53 -10.69
N ILE A 239 10.22 21.21 -9.69
CA ILE A 239 11.42 20.41 -9.85
C ILE A 239 11.05 18.95 -9.65
N VAL A 240 11.39 18.10 -10.62
CA VAL A 240 11.05 16.67 -10.61
C VAL A 240 12.33 15.83 -10.52
N PRO A 241 12.74 15.40 -9.31
CA PRO A 241 13.80 14.42 -9.14
C PRO A 241 13.44 13.08 -9.79
N GLN A 242 14.44 12.36 -10.27
CA GLN A 242 14.32 11.13 -11.04
C GLN A 242 15.00 9.95 -10.35
N PHE A 243 16.09 10.21 -9.62
CA PHE A 243 16.91 9.19 -8.99
C PHE A 243 17.22 9.56 -7.54
N GLN A 244 17.53 8.58 -6.69
CA GLN A 244 17.88 8.89 -5.30
C GLN A 244 19.13 9.81 -5.22
N THR A 245 20.03 9.69 -6.19
CA THR A 245 21.23 10.54 -6.33
C THR A 245 20.92 11.99 -6.68
N ASP A 246 19.67 12.32 -7.01
CA ASP A 246 19.24 13.70 -7.21
C ASP A 246 19.07 14.46 -5.89
N PHE A 247 18.95 13.74 -4.77
CA PHE A 247 19.04 14.32 -3.42
C PHE A 247 20.49 14.23 -2.91
N ILE A 248 21.17 15.38 -2.89
CA ILE A 248 22.59 15.45 -2.58
C ILE A 248 22.77 16.01 -1.17
N TYR A 249 23.04 15.11 -0.21
CA TYR A 249 23.17 15.44 1.21
C TYR A 249 24.59 15.89 1.61
N GLY A 250 25.58 15.71 0.73
CA GLY A 250 26.98 16.01 1.03
C GLY A 250 27.91 15.82 -0.16
N GLY A 251 29.19 16.12 0.06
CA GLY A 251 30.22 16.10 -0.99
C GLY A 251 30.93 14.76 -1.18
N GLY A 252 30.54 13.72 -0.44
CA GLY A 252 31.04 12.35 -0.61
C GLY A 252 30.15 11.52 -1.54
N PRO A 253 30.36 10.19 -1.58
CA PRO A 253 29.49 9.27 -2.33
C PRO A 253 28.04 9.36 -1.83
N GLN A 254 27.06 9.43 -2.74
CA GLN A 254 25.65 9.49 -2.35
C GLN A 254 25.12 8.13 -1.87
N ILE A 255 24.28 8.17 -0.84
CA ILE A 255 23.58 7.01 -0.29
C ILE A 255 22.29 6.82 -1.11
N THR A 256 22.19 5.72 -1.83
CA THR A 256 21.09 5.42 -2.77
C THR A 256 19.97 4.58 -2.15
N ILE A 257 20.26 3.89 -1.05
CA ILE A 257 19.26 3.27 -0.18
C ILE A 257 19.69 3.61 1.24
N PHE A 258 18.85 4.34 1.98
CA PHE A 258 19.07 4.67 3.38
C PHE A 258 19.19 3.42 4.26
N PRO A 259 19.90 3.52 5.39
CA PRO A 259 20.06 2.39 6.27
C PRO A 259 18.72 1.94 6.85
N HIS A 260 18.45 0.65 6.73
CA HIS A 260 17.24 -0.02 7.20
C HIS A 260 17.59 -1.32 7.91
N GLU A 261 16.75 -1.73 8.85
CA GLU A 261 16.94 -2.94 9.64
C GLU A 261 16.74 -4.20 8.78
N THR A 262 17.61 -5.19 8.96
CA THR A 262 17.55 -6.50 8.29
C THR A 262 17.38 -7.67 9.26
N ASP A 263 17.69 -7.46 10.54
CA ASP A 263 17.43 -8.39 11.65
C ASP A 263 17.32 -7.60 12.95
N ILE A 264 16.22 -7.77 13.67
CA ILE A 264 15.96 -7.08 14.94
C ILE A 264 15.91 -8.13 16.06
N GLN A 265 16.81 -8.01 17.03
CA GLN A 265 16.89 -8.83 18.23
C GLN A 265 16.91 -7.93 19.48
N PRO A 266 16.73 -8.49 20.69
CA PRO A 266 16.65 -7.67 21.89
C PRO A 266 17.95 -6.95 22.28
N ASP A 267 19.12 -7.52 21.93
CA ASP A 267 20.43 -6.96 22.28
C ASP A 267 21.31 -6.61 21.05
N GLN A 268 20.78 -6.82 19.84
CA GLN A 268 21.46 -6.50 18.59
C GLN A 268 20.47 -6.17 17.47
N VAL A 269 20.88 -5.31 16.54
CA VAL A 269 20.14 -5.03 15.30
C VAL A 269 21.14 -5.00 14.15
N SER A 270 20.78 -5.63 13.03
CA SER A 270 21.55 -5.58 11.77
C SER A 270 20.88 -4.64 10.78
N PHE A 271 21.69 -3.98 9.97
CA PHE A 271 21.28 -2.97 9.00
C PHE A 271 21.89 -3.23 7.64
N GLY A 272 21.19 -2.83 6.58
CA GLY A 272 21.68 -2.77 5.19
C GLY A 272 21.49 -1.37 4.60
N TRP A 273 22.40 -0.94 3.72
CA TRP A 273 22.25 0.30 2.93
C TRP A 273 23.10 0.26 1.66
N GLU A 274 22.81 1.15 0.73
CA GLU A 274 23.52 1.22 -0.55
C GLU A 274 24.06 2.61 -0.86
N THR A 275 25.15 2.65 -1.63
CA THR A 275 25.80 3.86 -2.12
C THR A 275 25.99 3.79 -3.63
N GLU A 276 25.95 4.94 -4.30
CA GLU A 276 26.03 5.05 -5.76
C GLU A 276 27.32 4.44 -6.36
N MET A 277 28.40 4.42 -5.56
CA MET A 277 29.69 3.91 -5.96
C MET A 277 30.41 3.24 -4.79
N PRO A 278 31.33 2.30 -5.07
CA PRO A 278 32.10 1.66 -4.01
C PRO A 278 32.83 2.69 -3.15
N CYS A 279 32.64 2.62 -1.83
CA CYS A 279 33.30 3.49 -0.86
C CYS A 279 33.44 2.80 0.50
N PRO A 280 34.28 3.30 1.42
CA PRO A 280 34.12 3.03 2.84
C PRO A 280 32.83 3.69 3.33
N SER A 281 32.04 2.92 4.06
CA SER A 281 30.87 3.44 4.76
C SER A 281 30.88 3.01 6.21
N SER A 282 30.17 3.76 7.03
CA SER A 282 30.01 3.50 8.45
C SER A 282 28.65 3.92 8.95
N PHE A 283 28.38 3.61 10.20
CA PHE A 283 27.07 3.72 10.81
C PHE A 283 27.26 4.27 12.23
N GLU A 284 26.61 5.37 12.58
CA GLU A 284 26.64 5.95 13.94
C GLU A 284 25.26 5.78 14.59
N TYR A 285 25.24 5.53 15.91
CA TYR A 285 24.00 5.31 16.65
C TYR A 285 24.06 5.77 18.11
N GLY A 286 22.91 6.13 18.68
CA GLY A 286 22.77 6.61 20.06
C GLY A 286 21.33 6.63 20.55
N LEU A 287 21.10 6.99 21.81
CA LEU A 287 19.74 7.28 22.31
C LEU A 287 19.26 8.66 21.86
N THR A 288 20.15 9.46 21.30
CA THR A 288 19.88 10.81 20.81
C THR A 288 20.58 11.01 19.48
N THR A 289 20.23 12.09 18.78
CA THR A 289 20.90 12.54 17.55
C THR A 289 22.38 12.93 17.74
N SER A 290 22.94 12.79 18.95
CA SER A 290 24.38 12.91 19.19
C SER A 290 25.17 11.62 18.93
N TYR A 291 24.47 10.51 18.69
CA TYR A 291 25.03 9.19 18.38
C TYR A 291 26.09 8.72 19.38
N GLU A 292 25.84 8.95 20.67
CA GLU A 292 26.83 8.81 21.73
C GLU A 292 27.23 7.36 22.06
N LEU A 293 26.53 6.37 21.51
CA LEU A 293 26.77 4.95 21.80
C LEU A 293 27.84 4.33 20.90
N GLY A 294 28.05 4.86 19.70
CA GLY A 294 29.25 4.54 18.92
C GLY A 294 29.07 4.58 17.42
N ARG A 295 30.11 4.08 16.74
CA ARG A 295 30.22 3.95 15.29
C ARG A 295 30.55 2.50 14.93
N ALA A 296 29.74 1.87 14.10
CA ALA A 296 30.06 0.61 13.44
C ALA A 296 30.69 0.91 12.07
N THR A 297 31.72 0.14 11.68
CA THR A 297 32.48 0.40 10.44
C THR A 297 32.62 -0.91 9.66
N PRO A 298 31.77 -1.18 8.65
CA PRO A 298 32.02 -2.27 7.72
C PRO A 298 33.36 -2.09 7.00
N GLU A 299 34.23 -3.09 7.04
CA GLU A 299 35.62 -2.98 6.56
C GLU A 299 35.80 -3.05 5.02
N ASN A 300 34.78 -2.79 4.20
CA ASN A 300 34.83 -3.10 2.77
C ASN A 300 34.51 -1.89 1.87
N TYR A 301 35.26 -1.77 0.78
CA TYR A 301 35.02 -0.81 -0.31
C TYR A 301 33.99 -1.42 -1.26
N THR A 302 32.71 -1.13 -1.05
CA THR A 302 31.55 -1.79 -1.70
C THR A 302 30.42 -0.79 -1.94
N THR A 303 29.46 -1.13 -2.80
CA THR A 303 28.22 -0.35 -2.97
C THR A 303 27.13 -0.79 -1.99
N VAL A 304 27.13 -2.06 -1.58
CA VAL A 304 26.18 -2.65 -0.63
C VAL A 304 26.88 -2.85 0.70
N HIS A 305 26.34 -2.23 1.73
CA HIS A 305 26.93 -2.17 3.07
C HIS A 305 26.03 -2.82 4.09
N GLU A 306 26.64 -3.41 5.11
CA GLU A 306 25.94 -4.01 6.23
C GLU A 306 26.65 -3.66 7.54
N ALA A 307 25.89 -3.46 8.61
CA ALA A 307 26.44 -3.33 9.95
C ALA A 307 25.54 -3.98 10.99
N THR A 308 26.13 -4.56 12.03
CA THR A 308 25.40 -5.04 13.20
C THR A 308 25.86 -4.27 14.43
N VAL A 309 24.90 -3.64 15.12
CA VAL A 309 25.13 -3.04 16.44
C VAL A 309 24.74 -4.05 17.51
N THR A 310 25.50 -4.11 18.60
CA THR A 310 25.33 -5.11 19.66
C THR A 310 25.38 -4.46 21.05
N ASN A 311 24.99 -5.20 22.09
CA ASN A 311 24.87 -4.72 23.47
C ASN A 311 23.84 -3.60 23.62
N LEU A 312 22.76 -3.66 22.83
CA LEU A 312 21.60 -2.80 22.99
C LEU A 312 20.81 -3.22 24.25
N SER A 313 20.17 -2.24 24.88
CA SER A 313 19.04 -2.50 25.77
C SER A 313 17.83 -2.88 24.92
N SER A 314 17.05 -3.88 25.37
CA SER A 314 15.81 -4.34 24.73
C SER A 314 14.70 -3.29 24.79
N ALA A 315 13.71 -3.42 23.90
CA ALA A 315 12.56 -2.51 23.78
C ALA A 315 12.91 -1.01 23.80
N THR A 316 14.11 -0.66 23.32
CA THR A 316 14.63 0.71 23.37
C THR A 316 14.70 1.30 21.97
N VAL A 317 14.29 2.55 21.85
CA VAL A 317 14.39 3.34 20.62
C VAL A 317 15.74 4.05 20.56
N TYR A 318 16.37 4.02 19.39
CA TYR A 318 17.68 4.61 19.11
C TYR A 318 17.62 5.45 17.85
N HIS A 319 18.45 6.50 17.81
CA HIS A 319 18.75 7.28 16.61
C HIS A 319 19.96 6.70 15.89
N PHE A 320 19.95 6.75 14.56
CA PHE A 320 21.06 6.27 13.74
C PHE A 320 21.16 6.98 12.39
N ARG A 321 22.34 6.90 11.79
CA ARG A 321 22.57 7.31 10.40
C ARG A 321 23.74 6.58 9.77
N ALA A 322 23.72 6.45 8.45
CA ALA A 322 24.85 5.99 7.65
C ALA A 322 25.74 7.17 7.22
N ILE A 323 27.02 6.86 7.00
CA ILE A 323 28.05 7.81 6.60
C ILE A 323 28.87 7.17 5.50
N ALA A 324 28.81 7.76 4.30
CA ALA A 324 29.66 7.42 3.18
C ALA A 324 30.78 8.48 3.05
N GLU A 325 32.03 8.06 2.93
CA GLU A 325 33.17 8.98 2.88
C GLU A 325 34.17 8.59 1.79
N ASP A 326 34.75 9.58 1.12
CA ASP A 326 35.85 9.37 0.17
C ASP A 326 36.83 10.57 0.20
N ASP A 327 37.71 10.66 -0.80
CA ASP A 327 38.68 11.76 -0.91
C ASP A 327 38.01 13.11 -1.29
N GLN A 328 36.77 13.11 -1.80
CA GLN A 328 36.01 14.31 -2.18
C GLN A 328 35.20 14.88 -1.01
N GLY A 329 34.70 14.04 -0.11
CA GLY A 329 33.96 14.50 1.05
C GLY A 329 33.28 13.40 1.85
N VAL A 330 32.24 13.82 2.58
CA VAL A 330 31.41 12.95 3.40
C VAL A 330 29.95 13.24 3.07
N THR A 331 29.16 12.19 2.99
CA THR A 331 27.70 12.23 2.85
C THR A 331 27.09 11.48 4.03
N TYR A 332 26.06 12.08 4.63
CA TYR A 332 25.30 11.52 5.72
C TYR A 332 23.91 11.16 5.22
N SER A 333 23.36 10.02 5.65
CA SER A 333 21.91 9.85 5.55
C SER A 333 21.21 10.82 6.51
N PRO A 334 19.89 11.04 6.34
CA PRO A 334 19.07 11.64 7.39
C PRO A 334 19.21 10.88 8.72
N ASP A 335 18.77 11.53 9.81
CA ASP A 335 18.65 10.89 11.11
C ASP A 335 17.41 9.98 11.13
N LEU A 336 17.60 8.70 11.39
CA LEU A 336 16.51 7.72 11.43
C LEU A 336 16.39 7.12 12.83
N THR A 337 15.26 6.48 13.11
CA THR A 337 15.01 5.79 14.38
C THR A 337 14.76 4.31 14.19
N PHE A 338 15.34 3.48 15.05
CA PHE A 338 15.08 2.03 15.10
C PHE A 338 14.77 1.59 16.53
N ALA A 339 14.11 0.44 16.68
CA ALA A 339 13.89 -0.19 17.98
C ALA A 339 14.59 -1.57 18.05
N SER A 340 15.24 -1.86 19.17
CA SER A 340 15.60 -3.25 19.52
C SER A 340 14.34 -4.04 19.90
N ALA A 341 14.31 -5.35 19.63
CA ALA A 341 13.16 -6.18 20.00
C ALA A 341 12.94 -6.24 21.53
N SER A 342 11.71 -6.57 21.93
CA SER A 342 11.39 -6.84 23.32
C SER A 342 12.00 -8.16 23.78
N ALA A 343 12.57 -8.21 24.98
CA ALA A 343 13.15 -9.41 25.57
C ALA A 343 12.14 -10.21 26.41
N LEU A 344 11.19 -9.52 27.05
CA LEU A 344 10.28 -10.13 28.04
C LEU A 344 8.79 -10.06 27.66
N SER A 345 8.43 -9.32 26.61
CA SER A 345 7.06 -9.28 26.11
C SER A 345 6.61 -10.63 25.58
N SER A 346 5.31 -10.93 25.68
CA SER A 346 4.78 -12.19 25.15
C SER A 346 4.73 -12.23 23.62
N GLY A 347 4.70 -11.06 22.97
CA GLY A 347 4.49 -10.92 21.53
C GLY A 347 3.13 -11.42 21.05
N GLU A 348 2.15 -11.53 21.95
CA GLU A 348 0.79 -11.94 21.61
C GLU A 348 0.08 -10.82 20.86
N ILE A 349 -0.43 -11.13 19.67
CA ILE A 349 -1.28 -10.25 18.86
C ILE A 349 -2.67 -10.89 18.81
N SER A 350 -3.68 -10.18 19.32
CA SER A 350 -5.07 -10.63 19.35
C SER A 350 -5.95 -9.66 18.56
N VAL A 351 -6.64 -10.18 17.55
CA VAL A 351 -7.55 -9.43 16.67
C VAL A 351 -8.99 -9.77 17.02
N TYR A 352 -9.82 -8.74 17.21
CA TYR A 352 -11.22 -8.87 17.61
C TYR A 352 -12.13 -8.12 16.64
N PHE A 353 -13.22 -8.76 16.22
CA PHE A 353 -14.26 -8.14 15.38
C PHE A 353 -15.54 -7.88 16.18
N SER A 354 -16.22 -6.77 15.90
CA SER A 354 -17.50 -6.41 16.53
C SER A 354 -18.69 -7.21 15.95
N LYS A 355 -18.50 -7.85 14.80
CA LYS A 355 -19.47 -8.66 14.08
C LYS A 355 -18.97 -10.09 13.91
N ASP A 356 -19.90 -10.97 13.54
CA ASP A 356 -19.56 -12.36 13.27
C ASP A 356 -18.77 -12.46 11.96
N ALA A 357 -17.64 -13.15 12.01
CA ALA A 357 -16.79 -13.49 10.87
C ALA A 357 -17.13 -14.88 10.33
N GLU A 358 -16.80 -15.16 9.07
CA GLU A 358 -17.03 -16.46 8.44
C GLU A 358 -15.90 -17.45 8.74
N THR A 359 -15.89 -17.99 9.96
CA THR A 359 -14.85 -18.92 10.46
C THR A 359 -14.72 -20.24 9.69
N GLN A 360 -15.62 -20.50 8.73
CA GLN A 360 -15.46 -21.60 7.78
C GLN A 360 -14.25 -21.45 6.85
N TYR A 361 -13.72 -20.23 6.71
CA TYR A 361 -12.50 -19.92 5.96
C TYR A 361 -11.22 -19.92 6.81
N ALA A 362 -11.31 -20.28 8.10
CA ALA A 362 -10.17 -20.30 9.00
C ALA A 362 -9.06 -21.29 8.58
N ASP A 363 -7.83 -20.81 8.57
CA ASP A 363 -6.60 -21.61 8.40
C ASP A 363 -5.41 -20.95 9.13
N PRO A 364 -4.93 -21.49 10.27
CA PRO A 364 -5.55 -22.48 11.16
C PRO A 364 -6.40 -21.86 12.28
N VAL A 365 -6.42 -20.52 12.43
CA VAL A 365 -7.00 -19.80 13.58
C VAL A 365 -8.36 -19.21 13.20
N GLU A 366 -9.38 -19.45 14.02
CA GLU A 366 -10.70 -18.84 13.86
C GLU A 366 -10.65 -17.38 14.32
N ALA A 367 -11.26 -16.47 13.54
CA ALA A 367 -11.40 -15.07 13.91
C ALA A 367 -12.21 -14.93 15.21
N GLU A 368 -11.71 -14.11 16.14
CA GLU A 368 -12.38 -13.84 17.41
C GLU A 368 -13.38 -12.70 17.26
N THR A 369 -14.60 -12.92 17.76
CA THR A 369 -15.68 -11.94 17.72
C THR A 369 -16.14 -11.61 19.12
N GLY A 370 -16.48 -10.34 19.38
CA GLY A 370 -16.79 -9.93 20.74
C GLY A 370 -17.20 -8.48 20.90
N ASN A 371 -17.57 -8.14 22.13
CA ASN A 371 -17.86 -6.76 22.47
C ASN A 371 -16.55 -6.00 22.71
N LEU A 372 -16.11 -5.21 21.73
CA LEU A 372 -14.85 -4.45 21.78
C LEU A 372 -14.74 -3.57 23.03
N SER A 373 -15.84 -2.93 23.47
CA SER A 373 -15.86 -2.16 24.72
C SER A 373 -15.51 -3.00 25.94
N SER A 374 -16.01 -4.24 26.05
CA SER A 374 -15.69 -5.12 27.17
C SER A 374 -14.24 -5.58 27.15
N ILE A 375 -13.69 -5.86 25.96
CA ILE A 375 -12.30 -6.30 25.78
C ILE A 375 -11.34 -5.17 26.16
N PHE A 376 -11.60 -3.95 25.67
CA PHE A 376 -10.81 -2.77 26.02
C PHE A 376 -10.90 -2.43 27.52
N ILE A 377 -12.09 -2.53 28.12
CA ILE A 377 -12.26 -2.37 29.58
C ILE A 377 -11.42 -3.41 30.34
N GLN A 378 -11.37 -4.67 29.88
CA GLN A 378 -10.55 -5.69 30.52
C GLN A 378 -9.05 -5.37 30.43
N LEU A 379 -8.61 -4.80 29.31
CA LEU A 379 -7.24 -4.32 29.16
C LEU A 379 -6.91 -3.22 30.20
N ILE A 380 -7.77 -2.21 30.33
CA ILE A 380 -7.62 -1.11 31.31
C ILE A 380 -7.73 -1.61 32.77
N ASP A 381 -8.65 -2.53 33.05
CA ASP A 381 -8.85 -3.09 34.39
C ASP A 381 -7.64 -3.92 34.85
N ASN A 382 -6.88 -4.48 33.90
CA ASN A 382 -5.64 -5.20 34.16
C ASN A 382 -4.40 -4.30 34.25
N ALA A 383 -4.48 -3.03 33.83
CA ALA A 383 -3.37 -2.09 33.93
C ALA A 383 -2.91 -1.89 35.37
N GLN A 384 -1.60 -1.85 35.57
CA GLN A 384 -0.93 -1.74 36.85
C GLN A 384 -0.29 -0.37 37.09
N THR A 385 0.23 0.28 36.04
CA THR A 385 1.12 1.45 36.19
C THR A 385 0.71 2.64 35.33
N SER A 386 0.38 2.46 34.05
CA SER A 386 -0.07 3.55 33.18
C SER A 386 -1.10 3.13 32.15
N VAL A 387 -1.93 4.08 31.72
CA VAL A 387 -2.83 3.97 30.56
C VAL A 387 -2.89 5.32 29.86
N ASP A 388 -2.35 5.37 28.65
CA ASP A 388 -2.42 6.53 27.76
C ASP A 388 -3.40 6.23 26.63
N VAL A 389 -4.40 7.09 26.41
CA VAL A 389 -5.52 6.83 25.50
C VAL A 389 -5.62 7.94 24.45
N CYS A 390 -5.57 7.58 23.16
CA CYS A 390 -5.83 8.48 22.03
C CYS A 390 -7.02 7.97 21.23
N PHE A 391 -8.19 8.58 21.42
CA PHE A 391 -9.43 8.14 20.78
C PHE A 391 -10.22 9.31 20.20
N TYR A 392 -10.50 9.25 18.91
CA TYR A 392 -11.38 10.19 18.21
C TYR A 392 -12.72 10.38 18.93
N ASN A 393 -13.35 9.30 19.44
CA ASN A 393 -14.57 9.45 20.22
C ASN A 393 -14.62 8.48 21.41
N ILE A 394 -14.76 9.05 22.60
CA ILE A 394 -15.09 8.34 23.85
C ILE A 394 -16.45 8.82 24.34
N SER A 395 -17.47 7.99 24.15
CA SER A 395 -18.84 8.20 24.64
C SER A 395 -19.41 6.97 25.36
N ARG A 396 -18.57 5.96 25.64
CA ARG A 396 -18.92 4.80 26.45
C ARG A 396 -18.64 5.04 27.92
N GLN A 397 -19.69 5.27 28.70
CA GLN A 397 -19.58 5.42 30.17
C GLN A 397 -18.85 4.24 30.85
N GLY A 398 -18.99 3.01 30.33
CA GLY A 398 -18.26 1.85 30.85
C GLY A 398 -16.75 1.98 30.74
N VAL A 399 -16.26 2.55 29.63
CA VAL A 399 -14.83 2.82 29.40
C VAL A 399 -14.36 3.92 30.35
N ALA A 400 -15.10 5.02 30.45
CA ALA A 400 -14.77 6.10 31.40
C ALA A 400 -14.72 5.61 32.86
N ASN A 401 -15.69 4.80 33.28
CA ASN A 401 -15.70 4.20 34.61
C ASN A 401 -14.46 3.32 34.86
N SER A 402 -14.04 2.54 33.86
CA SER A 402 -12.85 1.69 33.98
C SER A 402 -11.57 2.53 34.10
N LEU A 403 -11.44 3.60 33.31
CA LEU A 403 -10.33 4.55 33.43
C LEU A 403 -10.30 5.21 34.82
N ILE A 404 -11.46 5.72 35.29
CA ILE A 404 -11.60 6.29 36.64
C ILE A 404 -11.21 5.27 37.72
N ASN A 405 -11.62 4.01 37.56
CA ASN A 405 -11.25 2.94 38.48
C ASN A 405 -9.75 2.66 38.44
N ALA A 406 -9.12 2.61 37.26
CA ALA A 406 -7.67 2.44 37.12
C ALA A 406 -6.92 3.55 37.86
N ARG A 407 -7.31 4.80 37.67
CA ARG A 407 -6.73 5.91 38.42
C ARG A 407 -6.93 5.80 39.92
N ASN A 408 -8.11 5.37 40.37
CA ASN A 408 -8.39 5.12 41.79
C ASN A 408 -7.54 3.97 42.35
N ARG A 409 -7.08 3.03 41.52
CA ARG A 409 -6.08 2.00 41.90
C ARG A 409 -4.66 2.55 41.96
N GLY A 410 -4.40 3.76 41.44
CA GLY A 410 -3.09 4.41 41.40
C GLY A 410 -2.39 4.36 40.04
N VAL A 411 -3.07 3.86 39.01
CA VAL A 411 -2.58 3.86 37.62
C VAL A 411 -2.54 5.30 37.10
N ALA A 412 -1.45 5.72 36.44
CA ALA A 412 -1.40 6.99 35.75
C ALA A 412 -2.29 6.93 34.50
N VAL A 413 -3.22 7.87 34.33
CA VAL A 413 -4.14 7.88 33.18
C VAL A 413 -4.09 9.24 32.50
N ARG A 414 -3.79 9.24 31.19
CA ARG A 414 -3.79 10.41 30.31
C ARG A 414 -4.66 10.14 29.08
N ILE A 415 -5.40 11.15 28.63
CA ILE A 415 -6.39 10.99 27.57
C ILE A 415 -6.26 12.14 26.57
N ILE A 416 -6.17 11.80 25.30
CA ILE A 416 -6.29 12.69 24.15
C ILE A 416 -7.56 12.29 23.41
N TYR A 417 -8.42 13.27 23.11
CA TYR A 417 -9.66 13.08 22.37
C TYR A 417 -9.85 14.20 21.33
N GLU A 418 -10.68 13.95 20.32
CA GLU A 418 -11.04 14.96 19.31
C GLU A 418 -12.01 16.00 19.90
N GLU A 419 -11.67 17.29 19.82
CA GLU A 419 -12.43 18.40 20.41
C GLU A 419 -13.88 18.44 19.92
N GLU A 420 -14.13 18.22 18.63
CA GLU A 420 -15.50 18.24 18.09
C GLU A 420 -16.38 17.11 18.63
N ASN A 421 -15.78 16.06 19.22
CA ASN A 421 -16.49 14.95 19.87
C ASN A 421 -16.65 15.12 21.39
N HIS A 422 -16.36 16.31 21.95
CA HIS A 422 -16.57 16.59 23.37
C HIS A 422 -18.02 16.30 23.80
N ASN A 423 -18.18 15.55 24.89
CA ASN A 423 -19.48 15.07 25.36
C ASN A 423 -19.51 14.83 26.88
N GLU A 424 -20.69 14.46 27.41
CA GLU A 424 -20.91 14.28 28.86
C GLU A 424 -20.02 13.21 29.51
N VAL A 425 -19.51 12.25 28.75
CA VAL A 425 -18.58 11.23 29.26
C VAL A 425 -17.17 11.80 29.43
N ILE A 426 -16.76 12.73 28.55
CA ILE A 426 -15.52 13.49 28.72
C ILE A 426 -15.64 14.44 29.92
N ASP A 427 -16.77 15.14 30.07
CA ASP A 427 -17.06 15.95 31.26
C ASP A 427 -16.93 15.12 32.55
N ASP A 428 -17.46 13.89 32.58
CA ASP A 428 -17.34 13.01 33.76
C ASP A 428 -15.88 12.61 34.05
N LEU A 429 -15.07 12.36 33.02
CA LEU A 429 -13.63 12.10 33.19
C LEU A 429 -12.92 13.32 33.81
N ILE A 430 -13.21 14.52 33.29
CA ILE A 430 -12.64 15.79 33.78
C ILE A 430 -13.09 16.08 35.22
N ASP A 431 -14.38 15.90 35.52
CA ASP A 431 -14.95 16.13 36.86
C ASP A 431 -14.41 15.15 37.89
N ASN A 432 -14.04 13.93 37.47
CA ASN A 432 -13.31 12.97 38.30
C ASN A 432 -11.79 13.27 38.36
N GLY A 433 -11.32 14.34 37.72
CA GLY A 433 -9.98 14.91 37.80
C GLY A 433 -8.97 14.33 36.82
N MET A 434 -9.41 13.63 35.77
CA MET A 434 -8.51 13.07 34.75
C MET A 434 -7.73 14.16 34.03
N GLN A 435 -6.54 13.82 33.55
CA GLN A 435 -5.81 14.68 32.62
C GLN A 435 -6.30 14.35 31.22
N VAL A 436 -6.95 15.34 30.59
CA VAL A 436 -7.54 15.22 29.27
C VAL A 436 -7.11 16.43 28.44
N ILE A 437 -6.65 16.22 27.22
CA ILE A 437 -6.34 17.26 26.24
C ILE A 437 -6.99 16.95 24.88
N ASN A 438 -6.95 17.92 23.97
CA ASN A 438 -7.37 17.82 22.57
C ASN A 438 -6.51 18.76 21.71
N GLU A 439 -6.63 18.59 20.40
CA GLU A 439 -6.00 19.40 19.33
C GLU A 439 -6.61 20.80 19.20
N GLY A 440 -7.80 21.02 19.78
CA GLY A 440 -8.57 22.26 19.64
C GLY A 440 -9.21 22.39 18.26
N ASN A 441 -9.81 23.55 17.94
CA ASN A 441 -10.43 23.75 16.63
C ASN A 441 -9.36 24.16 15.59
N SER A 442 -8.56 23.19 15.15
CA SER A 442 -7.36 23.34 14.33
C SER A 442 -7.60 23.12 12.82
N GLY A 443 -8.78 22.62 12.42
CA GLY A 443 -9.10 22.32 11.02
C GLY A 443 -8.58 20.96 10.52
N HIS A 444 -7.94 20.19 11.41
CA HIS A 444 -7.65 18.76 11.27
C HIS A 444 -8.28 18.02 12.46
N PHE A 445 -8.24 16.68 12.45
CA PHE A 445 -8.82 15.86 13.51
C PHE A 445 -7.77 14.96 14.17
N MET A 446 -7.81 14.85 15.49
CA MET A 446 -7.18 13.76 16.22
C MET A 446 -8.01 12.48 16.01
N HIS A 447 -7.73 11.78 14.92
CA HIS A 447 -8.53 10.65 14.46
C HIS A 447 -7.94 9.30 14.90
N ASN A 448 -7.02 9.28 15.86
CA ASN A 448 -6.46 8.03 16.40
C ASN A 448 -7.48 7.19 17.19
N LYS A 449 -7.22 5.87 17.30
CA LYS A 449 -7.98 4.91 18.14
C LYS A 449 -7.02 3.94 18.84
N PHE A 450 -5.99 4.48 19.47
CA PHE A 450 -4.99 3.66 20.15
C PHE A 450 -4.93 3.91 21.66
N ALA A 451 -4.36 2.96 22.39
CA ALA A 451 -3.98 3.16 23.77
C ALA A 451 -2.68 2.41 24.08
N VAL A 452 -1.85 2.97 24.96
CA VAL A 452 -0.65 2.32 25.49
C VAL A 452 -0.86 2.02 26.96
N VAL A 453 -0.58 0.78 27.37
CA VAL A 453 -0.79 0.28 28.73
C VAL A 453 0.52 -0.18 29.34
N ASP A 454 0.73 0.24 30.58
CA ASP A 454 1.82 -0.08 31.51
C ASP A 454 3.27 0.32 31.12
N HIS A 455 3.49 0.84 29.91
CA HIS A 455 4.82 1.22 29.42
C HIS A 455 5.65 2.15 30.35
N ALA A 456 5.01 2.98 31.17
CA ALA A 456 5.71 3.99 31.99
C ALA A 456 6.58 3.40 33.11
N ASP A 457 6.45 2.11 33.45
CA ASP A 457 7.25 1.46 34.50
C ASP A 457 8.55 0.80 34.01
N ASN A 458 8.76 0.74 32.69
CA ASN A 458 9.86 0.02 32.02
C ASN A 458 9.91 -1.49 32.34
N ASP A 459 8.77 -2.13 32.62
CA ASP A 459 8.60 -3.58 32.69
C ASP A 459 7.99 -4.10 31.39
N GLU A 460 8.85 -4.60 30.49
CA GLU A 460 8.42 -5.09 29.18
C GLU A 460 7.39 -6.25 29.23
N SER A 461 7.20 -6.90 30.39
CA SER A 461 6.42 -8.13 30.50
C SER A 461 4.90 -7.93 30.51
N ASN A 462 4.42 -6.71 30.73
CA ASN A 462 2.99 -6.36 30.77
C ASN A 462 2.57 -5.28 29.78
N ASP A 463 3.51 -4.63 29.10
CA ASP A 463 3.27 -3.62 28.08
C ASP A 463 2.29 -4.09 26.99
N ALA A 464 1.40 -3.19 26.59
CA ALA A 464 0.46 -3.46 25.51
C ALA A 464 0.07 -2.21 24.73
N VAL A 465 -0.21 -2.41 23.45
CA VAL A 465 -0.86 -1.45 22.56
C VAL A 465 -2.24 -1.96 22.20
N TRP A 466 -3.25 -1.10 22.32
CA TRP A 466 -4.53 -1.26 21.63
C TRP A 466 -4.54 -0.40 20.38
N THR A 467 -5.03 -0.91 19.24
CA THR A 467 -5.36 -0.09 18.06
C THR A 467 -6.50 -0.71 17.22
N GLY A 468 -6.92 -0.06 16.15
CA GLY A 468 -7.89 -0.55 15.18
C GLY A 468 -8.82 0.56 14.67
N SER A 469 -9.97 0.17 14.12
CA SER A 469 -10.97 1.12 13.61
C SER A 469 -11.96 1.61 14.68
N TRP A 470 -12.05 0.89 15.80
CA TRP A 470 -13.13 1.03 16.77
C TRP A 470 -13.04 2.33 17.60
N ASN A 471 -14.06 3.16 17.44
CA ASN A 471 -14.35 4.22 18.39
C ASN A 471 -14.99 3.67 19.67
N ALA A 472 -14.61 4.21 20.82
CA ALA A 472 -15.26 3.94 22.11
C ALA A 472 -16.62 4.67 22.20
N SER A 473 -17.53 4.37 21.26
CA SER A 473 -18.86 4.94 21.11
C SER A 473 -19.95 3.87 21.13
N PHE A 474 -21.20 4.28 21.34
CA PHE A 474 -22.34 3.35 21.34
C PHE A 474 -22.51 2.67 19.98
N SER A 475 -22.42 3.43 18.88
CA SER A 475 -22.56 2.88 17.53
C SER A 475 -21.41 1.94 17.20
N GLY A 476 -20.15 2.34 17.44
CA GLY A 476 -18.98 1.49 17.18
C GLY A 476 -19.02 0.18 17.97
N THR A 477 -19.59 0.20 19.18
CA THR A 477 -19.67 -1.00 20.04
C THR A 477 -20.76 -1.99 19.65
N TYR A 478 -21.89 -1.54 19.11
CA TYR A 478 -23.08 -2.38 18.95
C TYR A 478 -23.62 -2.47 17.54
N TYR A 479 -23.42 -1.44 16.72
CA TYR A 479 -24.08 -1.31 15.41
C TYR A 479 -23.08 -1.44 14.28
N SER A 480 -21.94 -0.76 14.33
CA SER A 480 -20.98 -0.77 13.23
C SER A 480 -20.13 -2.04 13.18
N ALA A 481 -19.70 -2.45 11.99
CA ALA A 481 -18.64 -3.43 11.80
C ALA A 481 -17.29 -2.73 11.99
N GLU A 482 -16.54 -3.20 12.99
CA GLU A 482 -15.35 -2.56 13.55
C GLU A 482 -14.40 -3.65 14.04
N HIS A 483 -13.12 -3.34 14.13
CA HIS A 483 -12.15 -4.23 14.76
C HIS A 483 -11.34 -3.50 15.82
N GLY A 484 -10.80 -4.28 16.76
CA GLY A 484 -9.79 -3.86 17.72
C GLY A 484 -8.69 -4.90 17.81
N ILE A 485 -7.48 -4.45 18.08
CA ILE A 485 -6.28 -5.29 18.14
C ILE A 485 -5.58 -4.98 19.45
N THR A 486 -5.18 -6.02 20.19
CA THR A 486 -4.27 -5.89 21.34
C THR A 486 -2.95 -6.54 20.98
N ILE A 487 -1.85 -5.83 21.19
CA ILE A 487 -0.49 -6.26 20.86
C ILE A 487 0.35 -6.16 22.14
N ARG A 488 0.88 -7.28 22.59
CA ARG A 488 1.71 -7.38 23.81
C ARG A 488 3.19 -7.27 23.46
N ASP A 489 3.65 -6.05 23.20
CA ASP A 489 5.03 -5.78 22.85
C ASP A 489 5.49 -4.40 23.37
N ALA A 490 6.62 -4.39 24.10
CA ALA A 490 7.17 -3.20 24.72
C ALA A 490 7.87 -2.27 23.73
N ALA A 491 8.53 -2.82 22.71
CA ALA A 491 9.18 -2.03 21.67
C ALA A 491 8.13 -1.24 20.86
N LEU A 492 7.02 -1.87 20.48
CA LEU A 492 5.89 -1.20 19.83
C LEU A 492 5.21 -0.20 20.76
N ALA A 493 5.04 -0.54 22.05
CA ALA A 493 4.51 0.39 23.05
C ALA A 493 5.39 1.65 23.19
N ALA A 494 6.70 1.53 23.09
CA ALA A 494 7.62 2.68 23.08
C ALA A 494 7.39 3.59 21.87
N ALA A 495 7.17 3.03 20.67
CA ALA A 495 6.89 3.82 19.47
C ALA A 495 5.58 4.58 19.55
N TYR A 496 4.48 3.92 19.94
CA TYR A 496 3.19 4.59 20.18
C TYR A 496 3.24 5.59 21.34
N SER A 497 4.14 5.39 22.32
CA SER A 497 4.35 6.36 23.40
C SER A 497 5.04 7.62 22.90
N ILE A 498 5.99 7.54 21.97
CA ILE A 498 6.61 8.71 21.34
C ILE A 498 5.53 9.57 20.65
N GLU A 499 4.71 8.94 19.80
CA GLU A 499 3.57 9.60 19.14
C GLU A 499 2.60 10.23 20.15
N PHE A 500 2.27 9.51 21.24
CA PHE A 500 1.42 10.05 22.30
C PHE A 500 2.04 11.30 22.93
N GLU A 501 3.34 11.29 23.23
CA GLU A 501 4.03 12.40 23.88
C GLU A 501 4.11 13.65 22.99
N GLU A 502 4.19 13.52 21.66
CA GLU A 502 4.12 14.68 20.75
C GLU A 502 2.78 15.41 20.89
N MET A 503 1.68 14.67 20.71
CA MET A 503 0.34 15.21 20.89
C MET A 503 0.12 15.69 22.32
N TRP A 504 0.70 15.00 23.32
CA TRP A 504 0.64 15.42 24.72
C TRP A 504 1.38 16.74 24.99
N ALA A 505 2.44 17.03 24.22
CA ALA A 505 3.16 18.29 24.25
C ALA A 505 2.42 19.42 23.50
N GLY A 506 1.42 19.07 22.68
CA GLY A 506 0.58 19.99 21.93
C GLY A 506 0.87 20.02 20.43
N ASP A 507 1.71 19.11 19.93
CA ASP A 507 2.05 19.00 18.52
C ASP A 507 1.06 18.00 17.86
N PHE A 508 0.16 18.53 17.03
CA PHE A 508 -0.89 17.77 16.34
C PHE A 508 -0.83 18.03 14.83
N GLY A 509 -1.33 17.09 14.03
CA GLY A 509 -1.35 17.23 12.58
C GLY A 509 0.05 17.52 12.04
N GLN A 510 0.18 18.59 11.27
CA GLN A 510 1.41 18.97 10.57
C GLN A 510 2.57 19.41 11.48
N ASP A 511 2.33 19.66 12.77
CA ASP A 511 3.40 20.00 13.72
C ASP A 511 4.21 18.76 14.17
N LYS A 512 3.66 17.56 13.95
CA LYS A 512 4.29 16.29 14.34
C LYS A 512 5.49 15.93 13.49
N GLN A 513 6.38 15.13 14.07
CA GLN A 513 7.63 14.72 13.43
C GLN A 513 7.64 13.23 13.12
N ASN A 514 8.29 12.86 12.03
CA ASN A 514 8.58 11.45 11.76
C ASN A 514 9.79 11.01 12.59
N ASN A 515 9.53 10.60 13.83
CA ASN A 515 10.56 10.22 14.82
C ASN A 515 10.25 8.89 15.53
N THR A 516 9.28 8.14 15.03
CA THR A 516 8.92 6.84 15.57
C THR A 516 9.65 5.74 14.77
N PRO A 517 10.13 4.66 15.41
CA PRO A 517 10.67 3.52 14.67
C PRO A 517 9.53 2.83 13.92
N HIS A 518 9.77 2.44 12.66
CA HIS A 518 8.71 1.91 11.81
C HIS A 518 8.69 0.39 11.73
N LEU A 519 9.80 -0.32 11.97
CA LEU A 519 9.90 -1.77 11.77
C LEU A 519 10.20 -2.51 13.08
N PHE A 520 9.47 -3.60 13.33
CA PHE A 520 9.56 -4.38 14.56
C PHE A 520 9.61 -5.88 14.26
N ASN A 521 10.30 -6.62 15.12
CA ASN A 521 10.21 -8.07 15.21
C ASN A 521 9.47 -8.46 16.49
N ILE A 522 8.20 -8.82 16.35
CA ILE A 522 7.33 -9.23 17.47
C ILE A 522 7.18 -10.74 17.43
N ASN A 523 7.94 -11.45 18.27
CA ASN A 523 7.91 -12.91 18.37
C ASN A 523 8.12 -13.63 17.01
N GLY A 524 9.02 -13.11 16.17
CA GLY A 524 9.34 -13.64 14.86
C GLY A 524 8.46 -13.12 13.73
N MET A 525 7.46 -12.28 14.02
CA MET A 525 6.62 -11.60 13.04
C MET A 525 7.20 -10.21 12.75
N TRP A 526 7.32 -9.88 11.46
CA TRP A 526 7.61 -8.51 11.04
C TRP A 526 6.33 -7.68 11.11
N VAL A 527 6.41 -6.55 11.80
CA VAL A 527 5.32 -5.60 11.98
C VAL A 527 5.83 -4.21 11.65
N GLU A 528 5.07 -3.46 10.86
CA GLU A 528 5.35 -2.05 10.58
C GLU A 528 4.32 -1.12 11.24
N GLN A 529 4.72 0.07 11.65
CA GLN A 529 3.80 1.11 12.16
C GLN A 529 4.15 2.50 11.60
N TYR A 530 3.10 3.28 11.32
CA TYR A 530 3.21 4.62 10.75
C TYR A 530 2.13 5.56 11.31
N MET A 531 2.48 6.83 11.47
CA MET A 531 1.64 7.90 11.98
C MET A 531 1.42 9.00 10.92
N SER A 532 0.18 9.44 10.75
CA SER A 532 -0.17 10.56 9.87
C SER A 532 -0.16 11.86 10.67
N PRO A 533 0.24 13.00 10.09
CA PRO A 533 0.61 13.16 8.68
C PRO A 533 2.10 12.95 8.37
N SER A 534 2.95 12.80 9.38
CA SER A 534 4.41 12.83 9.26
C SER A 534 5.02 11.67 8.45
N ASP A 535 4.37 10.51 8.37
CA ASP A 535 5.01 9.28 7.87
C ASP A 535 4.56 8.86 6.46
N GLY A 536 3.59 9.59 5.90
CA GLY A 536 3.06 9.42 4.56
C GLY A 536 2.32 8.11 4.31
N LEU A 537 1.24 7.90 5.04
CA LEU A 537 0.43 6.66 5.04
C LEU A 537 -0.04 6.23 3.65
N ASN A 538 -0.47 7.16 2.81
CA ASN A 538 -0.91 6.87 1.44
C ASN A 538 0.17 6.15 0.61
N ARG A 539 1.43 6.62 0.67
CA ARG A 539 2.57 5.97 0.01
C ARG A 539 2.86 4.58 0.59
N ARG A 540 2.74 4.43 1.91
CA ARG A 540 2.95 3.12 2.57
C ARG A 540 1.90 2.11 2.13
N LEU A 541 0.64 2.53 2.04
CA LEU A 541 -0.46 1.69 1.56
C LEU A 541 -0.30 1.31 0.08
N THR A 542 0.03 2.25 -0.79
CA THR A 542 0.27 1.97 -2.22
C THR A 542 1.44 1.01 -2.43
N LYS A 543 2.51 1.11 -1.63
CA LYS A 543 3.60 0.11 -1.61
C LYS A 543 3.09 -1.30 -1.27
N MET A 544 2.17 -1.43 -0.32
CA MET A 544 1.59 -2.74 0.05
C MET A 544 0.63 -3.28 -1.02
N ILE A 545 -0.02 -2.40 -1.77
CA ILE A 545 -0.83 -2.80 -2.93
C ILE A 545 0.08 -3.31 -4.05
N ARG A 546 1.20 -2.62 -4.32
CA ARG A 546 2.24 -3.03 -5.28
C ARG A 546 2.84 -4.39 -4.98
N SER A 547 3.00 -4.75 -3.71
CA SER A 547 3.56 -6.04 -3.33
C SER A 547 2.61 -7.22 -3.51
N GLY A 548 1.32 -6.99 -3.79
CA GLY A 548 0.35 -8.06 -3.97
C GLY A 548 0.51 -8.79 -5.30
N ASP A 549 0.78 -10.08 -5.25
CA ASP A 549 1.00 -10.92 -6.43
C ASP A 549 -0.30 -11.58 -6.94
N HIS A 550 -1.33 -11.70 -6.09
CA HIS A 550 -2.48 -12.57 -6.40
C HIS A 550 -3.85 -12.03 -5.99
N ASP A 551 -3.99 -11.51 -4.77
CA ASP A 551 -5.27 -11.14 -4.18
C ASP A 551 -5.16 -9.88 -3.31
N LEU A 552 -6.07 -8.94 -3.53
CA LEU A 552 -6.29 -7.74 -2.72
C LEU A 552 -7.75 -7.74 -2.23
N PHE A 553 -7.94 -7.87 -0.92
CA PHE A 553 -9.26 -7.82 -0.27
C PHE A 553 -9.36 -6.66 0.70
N PHE A 554 -10.40 -5.84 0.63
CA PHE A 554 -10.52 -4.71 1.57
C PHE A 554 -11.94 -4.48 2.10
N CYS A 555 -12.01 -3.93 3.31
CA CYS A 555 -13.21 -3.27 3.81
C CYS A 555 -12.83 -1.87 4.27
N ILE A 556 -13.53 -0.86 3.74
CA ILE A 556 -13.18 0.55 3.94
C ILE A 556 -14.41 1.39 4.22
N TYR A 557 -14.31 2.22 5.26
CA TYR A 557 -15.35 3.20 5.58
C TYR A 557 -15.40 4.30 4.53
N ASN A 558 -14.32 5.05 4.34
CA ASN A 558 -14.27 6.16 3.40
C ASN A 558 -13.02 6.05 2.52
N PHE A 559 -13.23 6.16 1.20
CA PHE A 559 -12.21 5.97 0.18
C PHE A 559 -12.44 6.95 -0.98
N THR A 560 -11.58 7.97 -1.08
CA THR A 560 -11.67 9.08 -2.06
C THR A 560 -10.34 9.39 -2.76
N LEU A 561 -9.30 8.59 -2.51
CA LEU A 561 -7.96 8.78 -3.05
C LEU A 561 -7.81 7.93 -4.33
N ASN A 562 -7.98 8.56 -5.48
CA ASN A 562 -7.90 7.88 -6.77
C ASN A 562 -6.57 7.17 -7.02
N ASN A 563 -5.46 7.66 -6.48
CA ASN A 563 -4.17 7.00 -6.64
C ASN A 563 -4.11 5.59 -6.03
N ILE A 564 -4.86 5.33 -4.96
CA ILE A 564 -4.94 3.99 -4.37
C ILE A 564 -5.79 3.08 -5.29
N SER A 565 -6.88 3.59 -5.87
CA SER A 565 -7.73 2.79 -6.78
C SER A 565 -7.05 2.57 -8.13
N ASP A 566 -6.30 3.56 -8.64
CA ASP A 566 -5.45 3.47 -9.84
C ASP A 566 -4.39 2.37 -9.65
N GLU A 567 -3.68 2.35 -8.51
CA GLU A 567 -2.70 1.31 -8.20
C GLU A 567 -3.34 -0.09 -8.09
N MET A 568 -4.55 -0.18 -7.54
CA MET A 568 -5.30 -1.44 -7.54
C MET A 568 -5.75 -1.85 -8.96
N GLU A 569 -6.10 -0.90 -9.83
CA GLU A 569 -6.43 -1.18 -11.24
C GLU A 569 -5.20 -1.70 -11.98
N GLU A 570 -4.01 -1.13 -11.74
CA GLU A 570 -2.76 -1.62 -12.31
C GLU A 570 -2.51 -3.09 -11.95
N ARG A 571 -2.61 -3.44 -10.66
CA ARG A 571 -2.53 -4.84 -10.22
C ARG A 571 -3.62 -5.71 -10.86
N PHE A 572 -4.84 -5.21 -10.98
CA PHE A 572 -5.92 -5.94 -11.65
C PHE A 572 -5.63 -6.22 -13.12
N LEU A 573 -5.04 -5.27 -13.84
CA LEU A 573 -4.59 -5.44 -15.22
C LEU A 573 -3.43 -6.44 -15.35
N GLU A 574 -2.69 -6.67 -14.26
CA GLU A 574 -1.66 -7.71 -14.10
C GLU A 574 -2.21 -9.07 -13.61
N ASP A 575 -3.54 -9.27 -13.62
CA ASP A 575 -4.24 -10.51 -13.22
C ASP A 575 -4.30 -10.75 -11.69
N VAL A 576 -4.08 -9.72 -10.88
CA VAL A 576 -4.34 -9.74 -9.43
C VAL A 576 -5.83 -9.57 -9.17
N ASN A 577 -6.42 -10.38 -8.30
CA ASN A 577 -7.83 -10.25 -7.94
C ASN A 577 -8.04 -9.07 -6.99
N VAL A 578 -8.92 -8.14 -7.35
CA VAL A 578 -9.33 -7.04 -6.46
C VAL A 578 -10.80 -7.21 -6.06
N ARG A 579 -11.05 -7.32 -4.75
CA ARG A 579 -12.41 -7.34 -4.18
C ARG A 579 -12.51 -6.46 -2.95
N GLY A 580 -13.67 -5.83 -2.76
CA GLY A 580 -13.82 -4.86 -1.70
C GLY A 580 -15.25 -4.66 -1.23
N VAL A 581 -15.38 -4.13 -0.01
CA VAL A 581 -16.64 -3.66 0.53
C VAL A 581 -16.46 -2.24 1.05
N PHE A 582 -17.29 -1.32 0.55
CA PHE A 582 -17.37 0.06 0.98
C PHE A 582 -18.50 0.24 1.98
N ASP A 583 -18.42 1.25 2.85
CA ASP A 583 -19.61 1.70 3.56
C ASP A 583 -20.64 2.28 2.59
N GLN A 584 -21.91 1.92 2.76
CA GLN A 584 -23.00 2.33 1.85
C GLN A 584 -23.21 3.85 1.79
N GLU A 585 -23.07 4.56 2.91
CA GLU A 585 -23.26 6.02 2.92
C GLU A 585 -22.08 6.70 2.24
N GLN A 586 -20.87 6.28 2.55
CA GLN A 586 -19.65 6.84 1.94
C GLN A 586 -19.53 6.48 0.46
N ALA A 587 -19.93 5.26 0.05
CA ALA A 587 -19.95 4.84 -1.35
C ALA A 587 -20.85 5.74 -2.22
N GLY A 588 -21.92 6.30 -1.64
CA GLY A 588 -22.84 7.22 -2.32
C GLY A 588 -22.35 8.67 -2.41
N TYR A 589 -21.19 9.00 -1.83
CA TYR A 589 -20.58 10.32 -1.93
C TYR A 589 -19.94 10.52 -3.31
N GLN A 590 -20.06 11.71 -3.88
CA GLN A 590 -19.66 11.98 -5.28
C GLN A 590 -18.16 11.85 -5.57
N TYR A 591 -17.32 11.82 -4.53
CA TYR A 591 -15.87 11.66 -4.62
C TYR A 591 -15.42 10.26 -4.17
N SER A 592 -16.36 9.34 -3.97
CA SER A 592 -16.05 7.96 -3.64
C SER A 592 -15.42 7.24 -4.84
N GLU A 593 -14.40 6.45 -4.58
CA GLU A 593 -13.78 5.58 -5.58
C GLU A 593 -14.65 4.36 -5.95
N TRP A 594 -15.79 4.15 -5.26
CA TRP A 594 -16.68 3.03 -5.55
C TRP A 594 -17.20 3.02 -6.99
N ASP A 595 -17.67 4.16 -7.51
CA ASP A 595 -18.22 4.24 -8.87
C ASP A 595 -17.17 3.78 -9.89
N PHE A 596 -15.93 4.29 -9.77
CA PHE A 596 -14.81 3.93 -10.63
C PHE A 596 -14.44 2.45 -10.52
N MET A 597 -14.21 1.95 -9.32
CA MET A 597 -13.80 0.56 -9.10
C MET A 597 -14.89 -0.43 -9.51
N SER A 598 -16.18 -0.09 -9.38
CA SER A 598 -17.30 -0.97 -9.74
C SER A 598 -17.37 -1.30 -11.25
N GLU A 599 -16.63 -0.57 -12.09
CA GLU A 599 -16.55 -0.84 -13.52
C GLU A 599 -15.63 -2.03 -13.86
N TRP A 600 -14.68 -2.37 -12.98
CA TRP A 600 -13.64 -3.36 -13.26
C TRP A 600 -13.37 -4.37 -12.12
N ALA A 601 -13.54 -3.98 -10.86
CA ALA A 601 -13.35 -4.81 -9.67
C ALA A 601 -14.66 -5.44 -9.15
N ASP A 602 -14.52 -6.49 -8.34
CA ASP A 602 -15.62 -7.15 -7.64
C ASP A 602 -15.89 -6.44 -6.29
N VAL A 603 -16.46 -5.23 -6.37
CA VAL A 603 -16.69 -4.35 -5.22
C VAL A 603 -18.17 -4.12 -4.92
N TYR A 604 -18.51 -4.10 -3.64
CA TYR A 604 -19.85 -3.89 -3.13
C TYR A 604 -19.87 -2.79 -2.08
N PHE A 605 -21.05 -2.39 -1.65
CA PHE A 605 -21.21 -1.54 -0.48
C PHE A 605 -22.21 -2.16 0.50
N ASP A 606 -22.05 -1.85 1.78
CA ASP A 606 -22.93 -2.34 2.85
C ASP A 606 -23.05 -1.31 3.97
N ASN A 607 -24.19 -1.30 4.68
CA ASN A 607 -24.35 -0.58 5.94
C ASN A 607 -24.38 -1.51 7.15
N VAL A 608 -24.06 -2.80 6.98
CA VAL A 608 -24.14 -3.86 8.00
C VAL A 608 -25.60 -4.10 8.41
N ASP A 609 -26.11 -5.34 8.29
CA ASP A 609 -27.52 -5.66 8.61
C ASP A 609 -27.80 -5.62 10.13
N CYS A 610 -27.87 -4.41 10.71
CA CYS A 610 -28.27 -4.21 12.11
C CYS A 610 -29.65 -3.60 12.32
N ASN A 611 -30.43 -3.32 11.27
CA ASN A 611 -31.81 -2.79 11.37
C ASN A 611 -31.94 -1.55 12.29
N GLN A 612 -30.86 -0.78 12.48
CA GLN A 612 -30.82 0.47 13.25
C GLN A 612 -30.38 1.64 12.38
N THR A 613 -30.56 2.87 12.87
CA THR A 613 -29.95 4.07 12.28
C THR A 613 -28.46 4.12 12.67
N ASN A 614 -27.59 4.54 11.74
CA ASN A 614 -26.13 4.68 11.92
C ASN A 614 -25.37 3.34 12.07
N CYS A 615 -25.86 2.29 11.41
CA CYS A 615 -25.08 1.09 11.13
C CYS A 615 -24.04 1.44 10.04
N LEU A 616 -22.76 1.24 10.32
CA LEU A 616 -21.66 1.57 9.40
C LEU A 616 -20.77 0.34 9.17
N LEU A 617 -20.30 0.16 7.94
CA LEU A 617 -19.10 -0.65 7.67
C LEU A 617 -17.90 0.24 7.99
N HIS A 618 -17.45 0.21 9.25
CA HIS A 618 -16.47 1.18 9.74
C HIS A 618 -15.05 0.59 9.86
N HIS A 619 -14.78 -0.52 9.18
CA HIS A 619 -13.42 -1.02 8.99
C HIS A 619 -12.55 -0.09 8.14
N LYS A 620 -11.25 -0.22 8.30
CA LYS A 620 -10.21 0.30 7.40
C LYS A 620 -9.10 -0.73 7.32
N TYR A 621 -9.20 -1.68 6.40
CA TYR A 621 -8.14 -2.65 6.20
C TYR A 621 -8.02 -3.11 4.76
N LEU A 622 -6.80 -3.53 4.41
CA LEU A 622 -6.44 -4.28 3.20
C LEU A 622 -5.80 -5.60 3.64
N VAL A 623 -6.18 -6.69 2.99
CA VAL A 623 -5.56 -8.02 3.11
C VAL A 623 -4.95 -8.36 1.78
N VAL A 624 -3.66 -8.72 1.78
CA VAL A 624 -2.90 -9.08 0.59
C VAL A 624 -2.55 -10.55 0.67
N ASP A 625 -2.80 -11.26 -0.42
CA ASP A 625 -2.37 -12.64 -0.66
C ASP A 625 -2.59 -13.63 0.50
N PRO A 626 -3.77 -13.65 1.16
CA PRO A 626 -3.98 -14.45 2.38
C PRO A 626 -3.85 -15.98 2.18
N PHE A 627 -3.69 -16.45 0.94
CA PHE A 627 -3.55 -17.86 0.58
C PHE A 627 -2.18 -18.26 0.03
N TYR A 628 -1.26 -17.32 -0.15
CA TYR A 628 -0.01 -17.53 -0.89
C TYR A 628 1.20 -17.25 0.00
N ALA A 629 1.61 -18.25 0.76
CA ALA A 629 2.69 -18.13 1.76
C ALA A 629 4.06 -17.68 1.18
N ASN A 630 4.24 -17.67 -0.14
CA ASN A 630 5.49 -17.24 -0.79
C ASN A 630 5.44 -15.79 -1.30
N SER A 631 4.30 -15.10 -1.22
CA SER A 631 4.10 -13.72 -1.69
C SER A 631 3.84 -12.74 -0.53
N ASP A 632 4.46 -13.02 0.63
CA ASP A 632 4.36 -12.17 1.83
C ASP A 632 2.91 -11.78 2.23
N PRO A 633 2.07 -12.75 2.64
CA PRO A 633 0.71 -12.44 3.05
C PRO A 633 0.67 -11.41 4.18
N LEU A 634 -0.06 -10.32 3.99
CA LEU A 634 -0.07 -9.21 4.94
C LEU A 634 -1.45 -8.58 5.15
N VAL A 635 -1.54 -7.79 6.23
CA VAL A 635 -2.70 -6.94 6.52
C VAL A 635 -2.22 -5.53 6.81
N VAL A 636 -2.81 -4.55 6.14
CA VAL A 636 -2.73 -3.13 6.50
C VAL A 636 -4.03 -2.76 7.22
N THR A 637 -3.94 -2.14 8.40
CA THR A 637 -5.12 -1.71 9.15
C THR A 637 -4.80 -0.54 10.08
N GLY A 638 -5.82 0.03 10.73
CA GLY A 638 -5.66 1.13 11.69
C GLY A 638 -6.88 2.04 11.72
N SER A 639 -6.63 3.33 11.96
CA SER A 639 -7.69 4.35 11.98
C SER A 639 -7.86 5.08 10.64
N TYR A 640 -6.85 5.01 9.77
CA TYR A 640 -6.71 5.72 8.50
C TYR A 640 -7.80 5.40 7.48
N ASN A 641 -8.64 6.38 7.17
CA ASN A 641 -9.49 6.37 5.97
C ASN A 641 -8.68 6.74 4.74
N TRP A 642 -8.88 6.04 3.61
CA TRP A 642 -8.14 6.23 2.35
C TRP A 642 -8.56 7.52 1.64
N THR A 643 -8.21 8.63 2.27
CA THR A 643 -8.62 9.98 1.95
C THR A 643 -7.42 10.89 2.15
N ALA A 644 -7.38 11.93 1.33
CA ALA A 644 -6.48 13.07 1.44
C ALA A 644 -6.26 13.51 2.92
N ALA A 645 -7.32 13.91 3.59
CA ALA A 645 -7.24 14.40 4.96
C ALA A 645 -6.71 13.34 5.96
N GLY A 646 -7.01 12.06 5.75
CA GLY A 646 -6.51 10.98 6.60
C GLY A 646 -5.01 10.73 6.48
N SER A 647 -4.38 11.01 5.33
CA SER A 647 -2.95 10.76 5.13
C SER A 647 -2.08 11.96 5.50
N ASP A 648 -2.65 13.14 5.41
CA ASP A 648 -1.90 14.38 5.27
C ASP A 648 -2.33 15.48 6.25
N SER A 649 -3.31 15.23 7.10
CA SER A 649 -3.82 16.29 7.98
C SER A 649 -4.23 15.74 9.33
N HIS A 650 -5.04 14.69 9.34
CA HIS A 650 -5.51 14.08 10.57
C HIS A 650 -4.42 13.26 11.24
N ASP A 651 -4.47 13.23 12.57
CA ASP A 651 -3.69 12.28 13.35
C ASP A 651 -4.32 10.89 13.21
N GLU A 652 -3.63 10.01 12.51
CA GLU A 652 -4.05 8.63 12.26
C GLU A 652 -2.89 7.69 12.54
N ASN A 653 -3.18 6.42 12.78
CA ASN A 653 -2.17 5.37 12.81
C ASN A 653 -2.52 4.27 11.81
N MET A 654 -1.47 3.68 11.25
CA MET A 654 -1.51 2.54 10.36
C MET A 654 -0.51 1.49 10.86
N ILE A 655 -0.94 0.24 10.92
CA ILE A 655 -0.12 -0.90 11.29
C ILE A 655 -0.20 -1.97 10.20
N ILE A 656 0.94 -2.60 9.92
CA ILE A 656 1.08 -3.62 8.89
C ILE A 656 1.61 -4.89 9.55
N PHE A 657 0.93 -6.02 9.32
CA PHE A 657 1.36 -7.33 9.80
C PHE A 657 1.76 -8.20 8.61
N HIS A 658 3.03 -8.62 8.55
CA HIS A 658 3.52 -9.58 7.56
C HIS A 658 3.35 -11.00 8.11
N ASP A 659 2.11 -11.49 8.09
CA ASP A 659 1.76 -12.80 8.61
C ASP A 659 0.49 -13.39 7.98
N ALA A 660 0.64 -14.62 7.47
CA ALA A 660 -0.45 -15.36 6.81
C ALA A 660 -1.61 -15.72 7.75
N THR A 661 -1.35 -15.88 9.05
CA THR A 661 -2.42 -16.18 10.02
C THR A 661 -3.27 -14.95 10.27
N ILE A 662 -2.65 -13.78 10.48
CA ILE A 662 -3.35 -12.51 10.63
C ILE A 662 -4.10 -12.16 9.34
N ALA A 663 -3.48 -12.33 8.17
CA ALA A 663 -4.14 -12.18 6.87
C ALA A 663 -5.38 -13.07 6.74
N ASN A 664 -5.30 -14.34 7.14
CA ASN A 664 -6.44 -15.24 7.12
C ASN A 664 -7.53 -14.86 8.14
N ILE A 665 -7.17 -14.33 9.32
CA ILE A 665 -8.14 -13.85 10.31
C ILE A 665 -8.96 -12.68 9.76
N PHE A 666 -8.31 -11.69 9.13
CA PHE A 666 -9.01 -10.59 8.46
C PHE A 666 -9.79 -11.07 7.23
N PHE A 667 -9.28 -12.06 6.49
CA PHE A 667 -10.02 -12.65 5.37
C PHE A 667 -11.35 -13.28 5.80
N GLN A 668 -11.41 -13.94 6.97
CA GLN A 668 -12.66 -14.50 7.50
C GLN A 668 -13.71 -13.41 7.75
N GLU A 669 -13.28 -12.25 8.25
CA GLU A 669 -14.14 -11.08 8.43
C GLU A 669 -14.57 -10.49 7.09
N PHE A 670 -13.62 -10.30 6.17
CA PHE A 670 -13.88 -9.80 4.82
C PHE A 670 -14.98 -10.61 4.14
N MET A 671 -14.88 -11.95 4.15
CA MET A 671 -15.88 -12.80 3.50
C MET A 671 -17.28 -12.63 4.09
N ALA A 672 -17.39 -12.41 5.40
CA ALA A 672 -18.68 -12.17 6.05
C ALA A 672 -19.31 -10.87 5.54
N ARG A 673 -18.55 -9.77 5.53
CA ARG A 673 -19.02 -8.47 5.04
C ARG A 673 -19.29 -8.48 3.53
N TYR A 674 -18.45 -9.18 2.78
CA TYR A 674 -18.58 -9.34 1.34
C TYR A 674 -19.87 -10.07 0.95
N HIS A 675 -20.18 -11.19 1.61
CA HIS A 675 -21.44 -11.90 1.40
C HIS A 675 -22.66 -11.12 1.90
N GLU A 676 -22.55 -10.40 3.02
CA GLU A 676 -23.62 -9.51 3.50
C GLU A 676 -23.96 -8.42 2.48
N ALA A 677 -22.95 -7.85 1.83
CA ALA A 677 -23.09 -6.86 0.75
C ALA A 677 -23.67 -7.43 -0.56
N GLY A 678 -23.87 -8.75 -0.65
CA GLY A 678 -24.38 -9.44 -1.83
C GLY A 678 -23.30 -9.93 -2.81
N GLY A 679 -22.05 -9.94 -2.39
CA GLY A 679 -20.95 -10.58 -3.09
C GLY A 679 -21.17 -12.09 -3.19
N GLU A 680 -20.85 -12.66 -4.34
CA GLU A 680 -21.01 -14.10 -4.62
C GLU A 680 -19.68 -14.65 -5.13
N TRP A 681 -18.75 -14.88 -4.21
CA TRP A 681 -17.45 -15.46 -4.53
C TRP A 681 -17.12 -16.58 -3.57
N ALA A 682 -16.78 -17.73 -4.14
CA ALA A 682 -16.14 -18.81 -3.40
C ALA A 682 -14.75 -18.98 -4.03
N PRO A 683 -13.64 -18.77 -3.29
CA PRO A 683 -12.30 -18.88 -3.86
C PRO A 683 -12.20 -20.18 -4.64
N LEU A 684 -11.94 -20.17 -5.95
CA LEU A 684 -11.87 -21.38 -6.78
C LEU A 684 -10.50 -22.06 -6.61
N SER A 685 -10.30 -22.79 -5.52
CA SER A 685 -9.09 -23.55 -5.17
C SER A 685 -7.89 -22.67 -4.89
N VAL A 686 -7.17 -23.02 -3.82
CA VAL A 686 -5.77 -22.64 -3.64
C VAL A 686 -4.94 -23.40 -4.69
N GLU A 687 -5.09 -23.05 -5.98
CA GLU A 687 -4.05 -23.27 -6.99
C GLU A 687 -2.95 -22.22 -6.76
N GLY A 688 -2.27 -22.34 -5.61
CA GLY A 688 -1.30 -21.37 -5.13
C GLY A 688 -0.40 -22.00 -4.07
N ASP A 689 0.75 -22.46 -4.49
CA ASP A 689 1.91 -23.02 -3.80
C ASP A 689 1.86 -23.54 -2.34
N PHE A 690 2.31 -24.79 -2.22
CA PHE A 690 2.96 -25.29 -1.02
C PHE A 690 4.38 -24.70 -0.96
N PRO A 691 5.00 -24.54 0.24
CA PRO A 691 6.41 -24.21 0.32
C PRO A 691 7.24 -25.17 -0.55
N PRO A 692 8.27 -24.68 -1.27
CA PRO A 692 8.96 -25.42 -2.33
C PRO A 692 9.63 -26.71 -1.85
N ASP A 693 9.86 -26.86 -0.53
CA ASP A 693 10.36 -28.08 0.08
C ASP A 693 9.35 -28.69 1.07
N PRO A 694 8.88 -29.94 0.86
CA PRO A 694 8.00 -30.62 1.81
C PRO A 694 8.83 -31.09 3.02
N THR A 695 9.01 -30.22 4.01
CA THR A 695 9.74 -30.53 5.25
C THR A 695 8.85 -31.20 6.31
N SER A 696 7.53 -31.08 6.20
CA SER A 696 6.54 -31.68 7.12
C SER A 696 5.37 -32.37 6.41
N LEU A 697 4.71 -33.30 7.12
CA LEU A 697 3.45 -33.90 6.68
C LEU A 697 2.33 -32.89 6.95
N THR A 698 1.67 -32.41 5.91
CA THR A 698 0.60 -31.39 6.03
C THR A 698 -0.58 -31.75 5.13
N LEU A 699 -1.78 -31.80 5.70
CA LEU A 699 -3.07 -31.94 5.02
C LEU A 699 -3.77 -30.59 5.04
N ARG A 700 -3.96 -29.98 3.86
CA ARG A 700 -4.66 -28.69 3.71
C ARG A 700 -6.17 -28.86 3.83
N GLN A 701 -6.85 -27.75 4.06
CA GLN A 701 -8.30 -27.72 4.00
C GLN A 701 -8.82 -28.13 2.62
N SER A 702 -9.96 -28.82 2.58
CA SER A 702 -10.50 -29.40 1.37
C SER A 702 -11.12 -28.31 0.50
N TYR A 703 -10.96 -28.42 -0.81
CA TYR A 703 -11.47 -27.40 -1.72
C TYR A 703 -12.36 -27.98 -2.84
N PRO A 704 -13.58 -27.45 -3.07
CA PRO A 704 -14.27 -26.45 -2.26
C PRO A 704 -14.74 -27.02 -0.92
N ASN A 705 -14.85 -26.16 0.09
CA ASN A 705 -15.54 -26.45 1.34
C ASN A 705 -16.27 -25.18 1.82
N PRO A 706 -17.62 -25.14 1.84
CA PRO A 706 -18.54 -26.27 1.62
C PRO A 706 -18.54 -26.84 0.19
N PHE A 707 -18.69 -28.16 0.06
CA PHE A 707 -18.77 -28.87 -1.22
C PHE A 707 -20.22 -29.22 -1.58
N MET A 708 -20.65 -28.89 -2.80
CA MET A 708 -21.97 -29.27 -3.33
C MET A 708 -21.86 -30.34 -4.44
N PRO A 709 -22.24 -31.61 -4.18
CA PRO A 709 -22.22 -32.66 -5.20
C PRO A 709 -23.31 -32.44 -6.28
N LYS A 710 -22.95 -32.54 -7.57
CA LYS A 710 -23.89 -32.39 -8.72
C LYS A 710 -24.23 -33.75 -9.38
N ASN A 711 -25.41 -33.84 -9.99
CA ASN A 711 -25.80 -34.98 -10.82
C ASN A 711 -25.33 -34.79 -12.27
N GLY A 712 -24.38 -35.61 -12.73
CA GLY A 712 -24.04 -35.72 -14.16
C GLY A 712 -22.81 -34.94 -14.66
N GLU A 713 -22.13 -34.16 -13.81
CA GLU A 713 -20.91 -33.41 -14.14
C GLU A 713 -19.77 -33.64 -13.13
N THR A 714 -18.55 -33.27 -13.52
CA THR A 714 -17.23 -33.49 -12.89
C THR A 714 -16.97 -32.72 -11.59
N ASN A 715 -17.98 -32.30 -10.84
CA ASN A 715 -17.73 -31.56 -9.59
C ASN A 715 -17.11 -32.46 -8.52
N ARG A 716 -15.98 -32.06 -7.94
CA ARG A 716 -15.24 -32.81 -6.92
C ARG A 716 -14.70 -31.86 -5.86
N VAL A 717 -14.54 -32.38 -4.65
CA VAL A 717 -13.73 -31.76 -3.60
C VAL A 717 -12.34 -32.37 -3.62
N THR A 718 -11.32 -31.53 -3.64
CA THR A 718 -9.90 -31.86 -3.63
C THR A 718 -9.34 -31.80 -2.22
N PHE A 719 -8.52 -32.79 -1.88
CA PHE A 719 -7.74 -32.87 -0.65
C PHE A 719 -6.27 -32.79 -1.04
N ALA A 720 -5.64 -31.65 -0.75
CA ALA A 720 -4.23 -31.42 -1.04
C ALA A 720 -3.37 -31.75 0.19
N PHE A 721 -2.23 -32.42 -0.02
CA PHE A 721 -1.31 -32.75 1.06
C PHE A 721 0.15 -32.83 0.61
N ASN A 722 1.06 -32.57 1.55
CA ASN A 722 2.50 -32.72 1.39
C ASN A 722 3.01 -33.96 2.11
N LEU A 723 3.83 -34.74 1.41
CA LEU A 723 4.59 -35.86 1.98
C LEU A 723 6.07 -35.48 2.07
N PRO A 724 6.66 -35.40 3.28
CA PRO A 724 8.08 -35.08 3.45
C PRO A 724 9.02 -36.27 3.19
N TYR A 725 8.45 -37.43 2.91
CA TYR A 725 9.15 -38.66 2.55
C TYR A 725 8.19 -39.57 1.76
N PRO A 726 8.70 -40.52 0.95
CA PRO A 726 7.83 -41.52 0.32
C PRO A 726 7.09 -42.34 1.39
N ALA A 727 5.78 -42.52 1.21
CA ALA A 727 4.92 -43.19 2.19
C ALA A 727 3.75 -43.93 1.53
N GLU A 728 3.30 -45.01 2.18
CA GLU A 728 2.01 -45.62 1.90
C GLU A 728 0.91 -44.77 2.54
N ILE A 729 0.03 -44.18 1.71
CA ILE A 729 -1.06 -43.34 2.18
C ILE A 729 -2.43 -44.04 2.15
N ASP A 730 -3.33 -43.58 3.02
CA ASP A 730 -4.76 -43.87 3.01
C ASP A 730 -5.52 -42.57 3.28
N VAL A 731 -6.36 -42.13 2.34
CA VAL A 731 -7.23 -40.95 2.50
C VAL A 731 -8.67 -41.43 2.65
N GLY A 732 -9.15 -41.47 3.89
CA GLY A 732 -10.49 -41.91 4.26
C GLY A 732 -11.44 -40.73 4.49
N ILE A 733 -12.71 -40.88 4.11
CA ILE A 733 -13.79 -39.93 4.37
C ILE A 733 -14.75 -40.55 5.37
N PHE A 734 -15.13 -39.79 6.39
CA PHE A 734 -15.92 -40.21 7.53
C PHE A 734 -17.08 -39.25 7.75
N ASP A 735 -18.24 -39.75 8.18
CA ASP A 735 -19.33 -38.87 8.62
C ASP A 735 -19.11 -38.39 10.07
N ALA A 736 -19.96 -37.49 10.55
CA ALA A 736 -19.88 -36.94 11.91
C ALA A 736 -19.94 -38.00 13.04
N SER A 737 -20.38 -39.24 12.76
CA SER A 737 -20.36 -40.34 13.74
C SER A 737 -19.06 -41.15 13.74
N GLY A 738 -18.09 -40.78 12.89
CA GLY A 738 -16.85 -41.52 12.65
C GLY A 738 -17.03 -42.73 11.75
N ARG A 739 -18.19 -42.91 11.11
CA ARG A 739 -18.41 -44.03 10.19
C ARG A 739 -17.73 -43.73 8.86
N HIS A 740 -16.93 -44.69 8.38
CA HIS A 740 -16.25 -44.59 7.10
C HIS A 740 -17.24 -44.60 5.92
N VAL A 741 -17.21 -43.54 5.12
CA VAL A 741 -18.13 -43.26 4.00
C VAL A 741 -17.55 -43.76 2.68
N LYS A 742 -16.29 -43.41 2.41
CA LYS A 742 -15.54 -43.80 1.21
C LYS A 742 -14.06 -43.55 1.42
N ARG A 743 -13.22 -44.32 0.72
CA ARG A 743 -11.80 -44.06 0.59
C ARG A 743 -11.57 -43.25 -0.69
N ALA A 744 -10.97 -42.08 -0.57
CA ALA A 744 -10.65 -41.19 -1.70
C ALA A 744 -9.39 -41.66 -2.44
N ALA A 745 -8.37 -42.11 -1.72
CA ALA A 745 -7.13 -42.62 -2.28
C ALA A 745 -6.44 -43.60 -1.32
N SER A 746 -5.64 -44.51 -1.89
CA SER A 746 -4.67 -45.31 -1.12
C SER A 746 -3.55 -45.82 -2.02
N GLY A 747 -2.35 -45.97 -1.48
CA GLY A 747 -1.20 -46.56 -2.17
C GLY A 747 0.12 -45.90 -1.80
N GLU A 748 1.20 -46.32 -2.45
CA GLU A 748 2.53 -45.72 -2.31
C GLU A 748 2.63 -44.41 -3.08
N TYR A 749 2.96 -43.33 -2.38
CA TYR A 749 3.13 -42.00 -2.96
C TYR A 749 4.58 -41.53 -2.71
N PRO A 750 5.25 -40.92 -3.70
CA PRO A 750 6.60 -40.38 -3.51
C PRO A 750 6.57 -39.17 -2.56
N GLN A 751 7.75 -38.75 -2.08
CA GLN A 751 7.89 -37.44 -1.45
C GLN A 751 7.42 -36.34 -2.41
N GLY A 752 6.73 -35.33 -1.90
CA GLY A 752 6.20 -34.22 -2.70
C GLY A 752 4.76 -33.86 -2.38
N ARG A 753 4.23 -32.92 -3.17
CA ARG A 753 2.83 -32.47 -3.17
C ARG A 753 1.94 -33.48 -3.88
N HIS A 754 0.77 -33.72 -3.32
CA HIS A 754 -0.24 -34.60 -3.89
C HIS A 754 -1.65 -34.05 -3.71
N GLU A 755 -2.51 -34.40 -4.65
CA GLU A 755 -3.92 -34.05 -4.62
C GLU A 755 -4.76 -35.29 -4.92
N VAL A 756 -5.81 -35.45 -4.14
CA VAL A 756 -6.79 -36.52 -4.33
C VAL A 756 -8.18 -35.93 -4.24
N ALA A 757 -9.12 -36.47 -5.02
CA ALA A 757 -10.44 -35.87 -5.16
C ALA A 757 -11.56 -36.82 -4.74
N TRP A 758 -12.63 -36.27 -4.18
CA TRP A 758 -13.87 -36.97 -3.87
C TRP A 758 -15.06 -36.32 -4.57
N ASP A 759 -15.94 -37.13 -5.12
CA ASP A 759 -17.14 -36.73 -5.87
C ASP A 759 -18.38 -36.58 -4.99
N GLY A 760 -18.23 -36.64 -3.67
CA GLY A 760 -19.36 -36.56 -2.72
C GLY A 760 -20.23 -37.80 -2.71
N ARG A 761 -19.81 -38.90 -3.34
CA ARG A 761 -20.55 -40.17 -3.38
C ARG A 761 -19.99 -41.16 -2.36
N ASN A 762 -20.86 -41.92 -1.72
CA ASN A 762 -20.48 -43.01 -0.83
C ASN A 762 -19.98 -44.24 -1.61
N ALA A 763 -19.62 -45.32 -0.90
CA ALA A 763 -19.14 -46.56 -1.51
C ALA A 763 -20.14 -47.24 -2.47
N GLU A 764 -21.45 -46.99 -2.34
CA GLU A 764 -22.48 -47.50 -3.25
C GLU A 764 -22.74 -46.59 -4.46
N GLY A 765 -21.95 -45.52 -4.64
CA GLY A 765 -22.10 -44.56 -5.74
C GLY A 765 -23.27 -43.59 -5.58
N LYS A 766 -23.93 -43.59 -4.41
CA LYS A 766 -24.99 -42.64 -4.06
C LYS A 766 -24.38 -41.37 -3.51
N ILE A 767 -24.99 -40.23 -3.79
CA ILE A 767 -24.58 -38.95 -3.18
C ILE A 767 -24.74 -39.07 -1.67
N ALA A 768 -23.70 -38.71 -0.93
CA ALA A 768 -23.68 -38.70 0.51
C ALA A 768 -24.63 -37.60 1.03
N SER A 769 -25.28 -37.84 2.17
CA SER A 769 -26.25 -36.88 2.72
C SER A 769 -25.56 -35.56 3.07
N ALA A 770 -26.27 -34.43 2.92
CA ALA A 770 -25.76 -33.15 3.41
C ALA A 770 -25.41 -33.22 4.90
N GLY A 771 -24.36 -32.53 5.32
CA GLY A 771 -23.89 -32.52 6.70
C GLY A 771 -22.37 -32.42 6.83
N VAL A 772 -21.89 -32.57 8.06
CA VAL A 772 -20.45 -32.52 8.37
C VAL A 772 -19.81 -33.89 8.15
N TYR A 773 -18.68 -33.86 7.45
CA TYR A 773 -17.78 -34.97 7.20
C TYR A 773 -16.37 -34.62 7.68
N PHE A 774 -15.53 -35.63 7.78
CA PHE A 774 -14.12 -35.50 8.05
C PHE A 774 -13.36 -36.30 7.01
N TYR A 775 -12.25 -35.78 6.51
CA TYR A 775 -11.30 -36.56 5.72
C TYR A 775 -10.00 -36.66 6.50
N GLN A 776 -9.40 -37.84 6.45
CA GLN A 776 -8.20 -38.17 7.18
C GLN A 776 -7.16 -38.73 6.22
N LEU A 777 -5.98 -38.11 6.20
CA LEU A 777 -4.78 -38.66 5.61
C LEU A 777 -4.07 -39.50 6.66
N THR A 778 -3.75 -40.75 6.35
CA THR A 778 -2.83 -41.59 7.12
C THR A 778 -1.64 -41.92 6.23
N ALA A 779 -0.42 -41.55 6.64
CA ALA A 779 0.82 -41.82 5.94
C ALA A 779 1.71 -42.79 6.75
N ARG A 780 2.10 -43.91 6.16
CA ARG A 780 2.98 -44.92 6.77
C ARG A 780 4.34 -44.92 6.09
N LYS A 781 5.40 -44.76 6.88
CA LYS A 781 6.78 -44.94 6.42
C LYS A 781 7.09 -46.42 6.20
N ASN A 782 8.08 -46.68 5.36
CA ASN A 782 8.72 -48.01 5.24
C ASN A 782 9.29 -48.53 6.59
N SER A 783 9.58 -47.65 7.55
CA SER A 783 10.00 -48.01 8.90
C SER A 783 8.87 -48.55 9.79
N GLY A 784 7.60 -48.48 9.34
CA GLY A 784 6.41 -48.87 10.10
C GLY A 784 5.78 -47.75 10.93
N GLU A 785 6.41 -46.57 10.99
CA GLU A 785 5.85 -45.39 11.66
C GLU A 785 4.65 -44.84 10.89
N THR A 786 3.58 -44.49 11.60
CA THR A 786 2.31 -44.01 11.01
C THR A 786 1.96 -42.64 11.57
N HIS A 787 1.67 -41.69 10.68
CA HIS A 787 1.17 -40.37 11.03
C HIS A 787 -0.21 -40.15 10.41
N SER A 788 -1.09 -39.43 11.10
CA SER A 788 -2.42 -39.11 10.60
C SER A 788 -2.77 -37.65 10.84
N GLN A 789 -3.42 -37.02 9.87
CA GLN A 789 -4.03 -35.71 10.00
C GLN A 789 -5.47 -35.77 9.52
N THR A 790 -6.36 -35.07 10.23
CA THR A 790 -7.79 -35.01 9.94
C THR A 790 -8.21 -33.57 9.77
N ARG A 791 -9.14 -33.33 8.85
CA ARG A 791 -9.73 -32.02 8.57
C ARG A 791 -11.24 -32.17 8.34
N ARG A 792 -11.96 -31.07 8.53
CA ARG A 792 -13.42 -31.00 8.42
C ARG A 792 -13.85 -30.66 7.00
N LEU A 793 -14.90 -31.30 6.51
CA LEU A 793 -15.53 -31.05 5.22
C LEU A 793 -17.05 -30.88 5.42
N VAL A 794 -17.65 -29.85 4.84
CA VAL A 794 -19.10 -29.62 4.85
C VAL A 794 -19.67 -30.01 3.50
N LEU A 795 -20.65 -30.91 3.49
CA LEU A 795 -21.36 -31.32 2.28
C LEU A 795 -22.74 -30.65 2.23
N MET A 796 -23.02 -29.90 1.17
CA MET A 796 -24.29 -29.17 1.00
C MET A 796 -25.38 -30.03 0.34
N PRO A 797 -26.67 -29.76 0.63
CA PRO A 797 -27.77 -30.40 -0.08
C PRO A 797 -27.81 -29.97 -1.56
N ILE A 798 -28.30 -30.84 -2.43
CA ILE A 798 -28.53 -30.51 -3.84
C ILE A 798 -29.71 -29.55 -3.91
N THR A 799 -29.47 -28.30 -4.27
CA THR A 799 -30.53 -27.38 -4.66
C THR A 799 -30.91 -27.63 -6.12
N TYR A 800 -32.17 -28.00 -6.35
CA TYR A 800 -32.74 -27.89 -7.69
C TYR A 800 -33.15 -26.42 -7.85
N SER A 801 -32.50 -25.66 -8.73
CA SER A 801 -33.01 -24.34 -9.10
C SER A 801 -34.42 -24.53 -9.69
N GLN A 802 -35.44 -24.15 -8.94
CA GLN A 802 -36.71 -23.78 -9.57
C GLN A 802 -36.47 -22.42 -10.20
N LYS A 803 -36.64 -22.36 -11.53
CA LYS A 803 -36.59 -21.13 -12.32
C LYS A 803 -37.57 -20.08 -11.81
#